data_AF-A0A8C7J5L3-F1
#
_entry.id   AF-A0A8C7J5L3-F1
#
_cell.length_a   1.000
_cell.length_b   1.000
_cell.length_c   1.000
_cell.angle_alpha   90.00
_cell.angle_beta   90.00
_cell.angle_gamma   90.00
#
_symmetry.space_group_name_H-M   'P 1'
#
loop_
_entity.id
_entity.type
_entity.pdbx_description
1 polymer ?
#
loop_
_entity_poly.entity_id
_entity_poly.type
_entity_poly.pdbx_seq_one_letter_code
_entity_poly.pdbx_strand_id
1 'polypeptide(L)'
;MFVSTLIVAISTVKMATTMAAGEERAASEVLRALARHLNCLNEDSKTTRKRALEAIKRETIDKGLSSVVLQEVFTCLLKSLLKCLSDPMERCRETAIHMLGDFIRCVPQPEDSLPYLMPVLTQRLGGKEILEPAEELRLSMVEVLTLTVEVCGRHLAPYLDDMMKILQRTIVDPFPDVKRESCKCTVHFAKSVPEHFHMQAESLVKPLMQTVSHQHSRVRVSTIEATGAVIQYGTGKNVDDVLSHLAQRLFEDSPQVRKAVTVVVGDWLLHLRDRYSYFHKLIPLLLSSLSDDIPEISQRAADLWRQTGALWEQENEDDLKDKMDFLLTPPDLYPAGVARPGLGCRELVVRNLSNLLPALARDVVDWVAGTRVKTAQLLYALLLHAEDHCTQHLQLLLSTLYRACNDPESDVVNNCLRSAKLLGTFVSPEVFLKLLLVHLETPSSSSSPHTPLMVLAAVLGGCSGELLKPHLQKIADTLVQPDVCQEYQQAVYLDQLLSCVDVLLSVCEKDCCSVSLQLLQVLVTVQSLSTEPQLTDKAEQSVVSLCKVQGLATVADLYRQHMDQLLQWLSASQKTWTSYSPQRLQLQVIATQSGPVIGEFLPLLMPLLQNCLDPERDPEMRLHIFTMLSKLLLDATHTLDSQGGGGTPTHAHTYRLPHTYRLPHTHTHIQTPTHAHTHTDSHTHTHTHTHRLPHTYIQTPTHTHTHTHTHTHTHTHTHTYIQTPTHTHTHTNSHTHTYRLSHTRTHIQTPTHAHTYRLPHTHTHTDSHTRTHTYRLPHTHTHTDSHTRTHTHTHTYRLPPTHTHTYRLPHTYIQTPTHIHTDSHTHTHTHIHTHTHIQTPTHIQTPTHTQTPTHTHTPTHTQTPTHTHTHRLPPTHTHTHTHTQTHTHTHRLPTQTDARTRACT
;
A
#
# COMPACT_ATOMS: atom_id res chain seq x y z
N MET A 1 -13.25 -45.32 61.49
CA MET A 1 -13.46 -44.44 60.30
C MET A 1 -14.31 -45.12 59.23
N PHE A 2 -13.86 -46.18 58.53
CA PHE A 2 -14.59 -46.82 57.40
C PHE A 2 -16.12 -46.94 57.54
N VAL A 3 -16.63 -47.42 58.68
CA VAL A 3 -18.09 -47.59 58.90
C VAL A 3 -18.85 -46.25 58.84
N SER A 4 -18.29 -45.17 59.38
CA SER A 4 -18.89 -43.83 59.33
C SER A 4 -18.95 -43.31 57.89
N THR A 5 -17.88 -43.49 57.12
CA THR A 5 -17.83 -43.12 55.69
C THR A 5 -18.86 -43.90 54.87
N LEU A 6 -19.03 -45.19 55.16
CA LEU A 6 -20.02 -46.06 54.50
C LEU A 6 -21.46 -45.64 54.83
N ILE A 7 -21.76 -45.29 56.09
CA ILE A 7 -23.09 -44.79 56.50
C ILE A 7 -23.41 -43.46 55.83
N VAL A 8 -22.44 -42.54 55.72
CA VAL A 8 -22.62 -41.29 54.96
C VAL A 8 -22.88 -41.58 53.48
N ALA A 9 -22.10 -42.45 52.85
CA ALA A 9 -22.28 -42.83 51.44
C ALA A 9 -23.65 -43.50 51.17
N ILE A 10 -24.10 -44.40 52.05
CA ILE A 10 -25.44 -45.00 51.95
C ILE A 10 -26.53 -43.92 52.15
N SER A 11 -26.31 -42.96 53.03
CA SER A 11 -27.28 -41.87 53.28
C SER A 11 -27.37 -40.90 52.10
N THR A 12 -26.25 -40.53 51.46
CA THR A 12 -26.25 -39.66 50.27
C THR A 12 -26.83 -40.38 49.06
N VAL A 13 -26.52 -41.65 48.82
CA VAL A 13 -27.16 -42.46 47.76
C VAL A 13 -28.67 -42.60 48.00
N LYS A 14 -29.10 -42.79 49.25
CA LYS A 14 -30.52 -42.87 49.60
C LYS A 14 -31.24 -41.53 49.45
N MET A 15 -30.60 -40.41 49.79
CA MET A 15 -31.13 -39.07 49.52
C MET A 15 -31.23 -38.79 48.02
N ALA A 16 -30.17 -39.04 47.25
CA ALA A 16 -30.15 -38.85 45.80
C ALA A 16 -31.23 -39.67 45.09
N THR A 17 -31.42 -40.93 45.45
CA THR A 17 -32.51 -41.77 44.89
C THR A 17 -33.91 -41.29 45.30
N THR A 18 -34.11 -40.75 46.52
CA THR A 18 -35.39 -40.12 46.88
C THR A 18 -35.62 -38.77 46.18
N MET A 19 -34.57 -38.02 45.84
CA MET A 19 -34.69 -36.77 45.08
C MET A 19 -35.02 -37.05 43.62
N ALA A 20 -34.30 -37.97 42.97
CA ALA A 20 -34.60 -38.40 41.59
C ALA A 20 -36.03 -38.93 41.44
N ALA A 21 -36.51 -39.75 42.37
CA ALA A 21 -37.89 -40.23 42.40
C ALA A 21 -38.94 -39.14 42.71
N GLY A 22 -38.52 -37.97 43.21
CA GLY A 22 -39.35 -36.77 43.32
C GLY A 22 -39.38 -35.96 42.03
N GLU A 23 -38.24 -35.80 41.37
CA GLU A 23 -38.11 -35.07 40.09
C GLU A 23 -38.78 -35.83 38.92
N GLU A 24 -38.66 -37.16 38.86
CA GLU A 24 -39.40 -38.01 37.90
C GLU A 24 -40.93 -37.81 38.03
N ARG A 25 -41.44 -37.70 39.26
CA ARG A 25 -42.87 -37.42 39.52
C ARG A 25 -43.25 -36.01 39.10
N ALA A 26 -42.43 -35.01 39.42
CA ALA A 26 -42.67 -33.63 39.01
C ALA A 26 -42.68 -33.48 37.46
N ALA A 27 -41.77 -34.17 36.76
CA ALA A 27 -41.77 -34.25 35.30
C ALA A 27 -43.04 -34.93 34.78
N SER A 28 -43.47 -36.04 35.38
CA SER A 28 -44.72 -36.74 35.03
C SER A 28 -45.97 -35.86 35.22
N GLU A 29 -46.05 -35.10 36.31
CA GLU A 29 -47.14 -34.14 36.57
C GLU A 29 -47.17 -32.99 35.56
N VAL A 30 -46.01 -32.42 35.23
CA VAL A 30 -45.87 -31.40 34.17
C VAL A 30 -46.28 -31.98 32.82
N LEU A 31 -45.76 -33.13 32.42
CA LEU A 31 -46.13 -33.80 31.16
C LEU A 31 -47.64 -34.10 31.07
N ARG A 32 -48.27 -34.49 32.18
CA ARG A 32 -49.72 -34.71 32.25
C ARG A 32 -50.52 -33.41 32.07
N ALA A 33 -50.05 -32.27 32.57
CA ALA A 33 -50.64 -30.96 32.30
C ALA A 33 -50.45 -30.54 30.83
N LEU A 34 -49.25 -30.78 30.27
CA LEU A 34 -48.90 -30.46 28.89
C LEU A 34 -49.62 -31.33 27.85
N ALA A 35 -50.07 -32.54 28.21
CA ALA A 35 -50.67 -33.51 27.28
C ALA A 35 -51.84 -32.94 26.46
N ARG A 36 -52.69 -32.09 27.05
CA ARG A 36 -53.76 -31.40 26.29
C ARG A 36 -53.19 -30.44 25.24
N HIS A 37 -52.18 -29.66 25.62
CA HIS A 37 -51.56 -28.68 24.72
C HIS A 37 -50.76 -29.37 23.60
N LEU A 38 -50.10 -30.50 23.89
CA LEU A 38 -49.43 -31.35 22.89
C LEU A 38 -50.40 -31.88 21.82
N ASN A 39 -51.60 -32.31 22.21
CA ASN A 39 -52.64 -32.69 21.25
C ASN A 39 -53.07 -31.48 20.40
N CYS A 40 -53.26 -30.32 21.03
CA CYS A 40 -53.59 -29.06 20.35
C CYS A 40 -52.53 -28.59 19.33
N LEU A 41 -51.27 -29.05 19.39
CA LEU A 41 -50.25 -28.78 18.36
C LEU A 41 -50.51 -29.50 17.02
N ASN A 42 -51.43 -30.47 16.98
CA ASN A 42 -51.77 -31.23 15.78
C ASN A 42 -53.13 -30.83 15.16
N GLU A 43 -53.84 -29.85 15.75
CA GLU A 43 -55.08 -29.31 15.19
C GLU A 43 -54.83 -28.40 13.97
N ASP A 44 -55.77 -28.36 13.02
CA ASP A 44 -55.71 -27.48 11.83
C ASP A 44 -55.68 -25.98 12.18
N SER A 45 -56.30 -25.62 13.31
CA SER A 45 -56.42 -24.25 13.80
C SER A 45 -55.06 -23.62 14.15
N LYS A 46 -54.57 -22.73 13.27
CA LYS A 46 -53.34 -21.94 13.48
C LYS A 46 -53.33 -21.23 14.84
N THR A 47 -54.46 -20.66 15.25
CA THR A 47 -54.60 -19.95 16.54
C THR A 47 -54.65 -20.88 17.74
N THR A 48 -55.13 -22.13 17.60
CA THR A 48 -55.05 -23.13 18.68
C THR A 48 -53.62 -23.59 18.87
N ARG A 49 -52.89 -23.90 17.79
CA ARG A 49 -51.47 -24.29 17.86
C ARG A 49 -50.60 -23.21 18.50
N LYS A 50 -50.80 -21.93 18.13
CA LYS A 50 -50.11 -20.80 18.78
C LYS A 50 -50.36 -20.75 20.29
N ARG A 51 -51.63 -20.78 20.70
CA ARG A 51 -52.02 -20.75 22.13
C ARG A 51 -51.50 -21.97 22.91
N ALA A 52 -51.35 -23.12 22.24
CA ALA A 52 -50.76 -24.30 22.83
C ALA A 52 -49.25 -24.12 23.08
N LEU A 53 -48.48 -23.60 22.13
CA LEU A 53 -47.06 -23.24 22.36
C LEU A 53 -46.91 -22.19 23.48
N GLU A 54 -47.73 -21.15 23.47
CA GLU A 54 -47.77 -20.11 24.53
C GLU A 54 -48.22 -20.65 25.90
N ALA A 55 -48.87 -21.81 25.96
CA ALA A 55 -49.17 -22.51 27.21
C ALA A 55 -48.03 -23.44 27.63
N ILE A 56 -47.44 -24.18 26.69
CA ILE A 56 -46.32 -25.09 26.97
C ILE A 56 -45.12 -24.30 27.51
N LYS A 57 -44.75 -23.15 26.91
CA LYS A 57 -43.65 -22.32 27.44
C LYS A 57 -43.89 -21.85 28.88
N ARG A 58 -45.11 -21.37 29.17
CA ARG A 58 -45.48 -20.88 30.51
C ARG A 58 -45.53 -21.99 31.57
N GLU A 59 -45.87 -23.21 31.18
CA GLU A 59 -45.89 -24.37 32.08
C GLU A 59 -44.53 -25.09 32.21
N THR A 60 -43.49 -24.65 31.49
CA THR A 60 -42.13 -25.22 31.54
C THR A 60 -41.05 -24.20 31.90
N ILE A 61 -40.61 -23.43 30.91
CA ILE A 61 -39.47 -22.50 30.99
C ILE A 61 -39.80 -21.35 31.95
N ASP A 62 -40.95 -20.69 31.75
CA ASP A 62 -41.33 -19.53 32.56
C ASP A 62 -41.75 -19.92 34.00
N LYS A 63 -41.88 -21.22 34.28
CA LYS A 63 -42.34 -21.79 35.56
C LYS A 63 -41.20 -22.04 36.57
N GLY A 64 -39.93 -21.96 36.14
CA GLY A 64 -38.77 -22.14 37.02
C GLY A 64 -38.60 -23.57 37.55
N LEU A 65 -38.85 -24.59 36.71
CA LEU A 65 -38.63 -26.00 37.03
C LEU A 65 -37.12 -26.30 37.21
N SER A 66 -36.76 -27.41 37.88
CA SER A 66 -35.36 -27.83 37.95
C SER A 66 -34.85 -28.28 36.58
N SER A 67 -33.55 -28.18 36.35
CA SER A 67 -32.93 -28.56 35.09
C SER A 67 -33.12 -30.06 34.76
N VAL A 68 -33.14 -30.92 35.79
CA VAL A 68 -33.43 -32.36 35.65
C VAL A 68 -34.86 -32.59 35.17
N VAL A 69 -35.84 -31.94 35.80
CA VAL A 69 -37.25 -31.97 35.34
C VAL A 69 -37.39 -31.42 33.91
N LEU A 70 -36.60 -30.40 33.55
CA LEU A 70 -36.58 -29.87 32.18
C LEU A 70 -35.97 -30.85 31.16
N GLN A 71 -35.02 -31.74 31.53
CA GLN A 71 -34.47 -32.78 30.62
C GLN A 71 -35.57 -33.74 30.16
N GLU A 72 -36.32 -34.31 31.11
CA GLU A 72 -37.40 -35.27 30.85
C GLU A 72 -38.53 -34.64 30.03
N VAL A 73 -38.91 -33.41 30.40
CA VAL A 73 -39.92 -32.63 29.68
C VAL A 73 -39.44 -32.29 28.26
N PHE A 74 -38.19 -31.82 28.09
CA PHE A 74 -37.62 -31.49 26.79
C PHE A 74 -37.54 -32.71 25.87
N THR A 75 -37.09 -33.86 26.38
CA THR A 75 -37.01 -35.13 25.65
C THR A 75 -38.37 -35.54 25.07
N CYS A 76 -39.46 -35.34 25.83
CA CYS A 76 -40.83 -35.58 25.37
C CYS A 76 -41.32 -34.52 24.37
N LEU A 77 -40.98 -33.24 24.57
CA LEU A 77 -41.45 -32.12 23.75
C LEU A 77 -40.71 -31.97 22.42
N LEU A 78 -39.43 -32.35 22.35
CA LEU A 78 -38.48 -32.04 21.27
C LEU A 78 -39.04 -32.34 19.88
N LYS A 79 -39.58 -33.54 19.66
CA LYS A 79 -40.12 -33.96 18.35
C LYS A 79 -41.34 -33.12 17.92
N SER A 80 -42.14 -32.65 18.87
CA SER A 80 -43.27 -31.77 18.61
C SER A 80 -42.81 -30.33 18.31
N LEU A 81 -41.82 -29.81 19.05
CA LEU A 81 -41.24 -28.48 18.79
C LEU A 81 -40.55 -28.43 17.42
N LEU A 82 -39.77 -29.46 17.07
CA LEU A 82 -39.14 -29.62 15.76
C LEU A 82 -40.18 -29.70 14.62
N LYS A 83 -41.32 -30.37 14.85
CA LYS A 83 -42.45 -30.36 13.90
C LYS A 83 -43.04 -28.95 13.73
N CYS A 84 -43.16 -28.18 14.82
CA CYS A 84 -43.64 -26.78 14.78
C CYS A 84 -42.71 -25.83 14.01
N LEU A 85 -41.43 -26.17 13.77
CA LEU A 85 -40.57 -25.44 12.81
C LEU A 85 -41.09 -25.51 11.37
N SER A 86 -42.09 -26.36 11.07
CA SER A 86 -42.75 -26.47 9.76
C SER A 86 -44.18 -25.92 9.76
N ASP A 87 -44.58 -25.15 10.78
CA ASP A 87 -45.94 -24.60 10.86
C ASP A 87 -46.20 -23.50 9.80
N PRO A 88 -47.34 -23.53 9.07
CA PRO A 88 -47.75 -22.45 8.17
C PRO A 88 -48.15 -21.13 8.88
N MET A 89 -47.96 -21.02 10.20
CA MET A 89 -48.00 -19.78 10.97
C MET A 89 -46.61 -19.43 11.51
N GLU A 90 -46.09 -18.28 11.07
CA GLU A 90 -44.77 -17.77 11.42
C GLU A 90 -44.55 -17.66 12.94
N ARG A 91 -45.53 -17.08 13.65
CA ARG A 91 -45.53 -17.01 15.13
C ARG A 91 -45.36 -18.36 15.83
N CYS A 92 -45.81 -19.47 15.22
CA CYS A 92 -45.60 -20.80 15.77
C CYS A 92 -44.16 -21.30 15.55
N ARG A 93 -43.58 -21.00 14.37
CA ARG A 93 -42.16 -21.28 14.09
C ARG A 93 -41.25 -20.47 15.01
N GLU A 94 -41.48 -19.15 15.08
CA GLU A 94 -40.86 -18.20 16.02
C GLU A 94 -40.86 -18.73 17.47
N THR A 95 -42.04 -19.07 18.00
CA THR A 95 -42.16 -19.55 19.39
C THR A 95 -41.43 -20.87 19.59
N ALA A 96 -41.49 -21.80 18.63
CA ALA A 96 -40.79 -23.08 18.71
C ALA A 96 -39.26 -22.93 18.66
N ILE A 97 -38.72 -22.03 17.83
CA ILE A 97 -37.27 -21.75 17.78
C ILE A 97 -36.78 -21.21 19.12
N HIS A 98 -37.45 -20.19 19.66
CA HIS A 98 -37.11 -19.63 20.97
C HIS A 98 -37.19 -20.68 22.08
N MET A 99 -38.24 -21.51 22.12
CA MET A 99 -38.36 -22.59 23.09
C MET A 99 -37.24 -23.64 22.96
N LEU A 100 -36.84 -24.03 21.75
CA LEU A 100 -35.71 -24.94 21.55
C LEU A 100 -34.42 -24.35 22.13
N GLY A 101 -34.12 -23.07 21.85
CA GLY A 101 -32.98 -22.37 22.43
C GLY A 101 -33.06 -22.28 23.95
N ASP A 102 -34.21 -21.89 24.50
CA ASP A 102 -34.43 -21.77 25.94
C ASP A 102 -34.25 -23.10 26.68
N PHE A 103 -34.74 -24.21 26.11
CA PHE A 103 -34.46 -25.55 26.65
C PHE A 103 -32.96 -25.89 26.59
N ILE A 104 -32.29 -25.68 25.44
CA ILE A 104 -30.87 -26.00 25.27
C ILE A 104 -29.96 -25.24 26.25
N ARG A 105 -30.34 -24.03 26.73
CA ARG A 105 -29.62 -23.31 27.80
C ARG A 105 -29.82 -23.89 29.21
N CYS A 106 -30.93 -24.58 29.46
CA CYS A 106 -31.41 -24.89 30.81
C CYS A 106 -31.39 -26.38 31.17
N VAL A 107 -31.26 -27.28 30.21
CA VAL A 107 -31.20 -28.73 30.44
C VAL A 107 -29.75 -29.22 30.70
N PRO A 108 -29.54 -30.26 31.53
CA PRO A 108 -28.21 -30.75 31.90
C PRO A 108 -27.51 -31.57 30.80
N GLN A 109 -28.26 -32.17 29.87
CA GLN A 109 -27.71 -33.01 28.78
C GLN A 109 -28.33 -32.64 27.42
N PRO A 110 -28.06 -31.43 26.89
CA PRO A 110 -28.61 -30.99 25.60
C PRO A 110 -28.11 -31.83 24.41
N GLU A 111 -27.01 -32.58 24.56
CA GLU A 111 -26.49 -33.50 23.53
C GLU A 111 -27.50 -34.60 23.14
N ASP A 112 -28.40 -35.00 24.04
CA ASP A 112 -29.47 -35.98 23.76
C ASP A 112 -30.45 -35.49 22.68
N SER A 113 -30.50 -34.18 22.42
CA SER A 113 -31.36 -33.59 21.40
C SER A 113 -30.77 -33.68 19.97
N LEU A 114 -29.45 -33.81 19.84
CA LEU A 114 -28.73 -33.75 18.56
C LEU A 114 -29.23 -34.75 17.50
N PRO A 115 -29.56 -36.03 17.82
CA PRO A 115 -30.07 -37.00 16.85
C PRO A 115 -31.37 -36.60 16.15
N TYR A 116 -32.13 -35.67 16.74
CA TYR A 116 -33.39 -35.16 16.17
C TYR A 116 -33.27 -33.70 15.71
N LEU A 117 -32.49 -32.88 16.42
CA LEU A 117 -32.27 -31.48 16.10
C LEU A 117 -31.47 -31.29 14.80
N MET A 118 -30.32 -31.97 14.67
CA MET A 118 -29.39 -31.74 13.56
C MET A 118 -29.99 -32.05 12.18
N PRO A 119 -30.67 -33.21 11.96
CA PRO A 119 -31.27 -33.49 10.65
C PRO A 119 -32.35 -32.47 10.24
N VAL A 120 -33.10 -31.92 11.20
CA VAL A 120 -34.15 -30.92 10.93
C VAL A 120 -33.54 -29.56 10.59
N LEU A 121 -32.46 -29.16 11.27
CA LEU A 121 -31.71 -27.95 10.93
C LEU A 121 -31.00 -28.09 9.57
N THR A 122 -30.40 -29.23 9.25
CA THR A 122 -29.83 -29.50 7.91
C THR A 122 -30.90 -29.43 6.83
N GLN A 123 -32.08 -30.01 7.07
CA GLN A 123 -33.18 -29.96 6.10
C GLN A 123 -33.61 -28.51 5.82
N ARG A 124 -33.69 -27.65 6.85
CA ARG A 124 -34.19 -26.27 6.72
C ARG A 124 -33.16 -25.24 6.25
N LEU A 125 -31.90 -25.38 6.67
CA LEU A 125 -30.84 -24.40 6.41
C LEU A 125 -29.78 -24.90 5.40
N GLY A 126 -29.50 -26.21 5.35
CA GLY A 126 -28.52 -26.82 4.45
C GLY A 126 -29.01 -27.07 3.01
N GLY A 127 -30.29 -26.82 2.74
CA GLY A 127 -30.92 -27.01 1.43
C GLY A 127 -30.36 -26.10 0.32
N LYS A 128 -30.60 -26.46 -0.95
CA LYS A 128 -30.34 -25.57 -2.09
C LYS A 128 -31.37 -24.45 -2.21
N GLU A 129 -32.59 -24.70 -1.74
CA GLU A 129 -33.72 -23.79 -1.73
C GLU A 129 -33.96 -23.31 -0.29
N ILE A 130 -34.34 -22.04 -0.13
CA ILE A 130 -34.56 -21.43 1.19
C ILE A 130 -35.94 -21.88 1.70
N LEU A 131 -35.97 -22.85 2.62
CA LEU A 131 -37.22 -23.42 3.17
C LEU A 131 -37.84 -22.59 4.32
N GLU A 132 -37.13 -21.59 4.82
CA GLU A 132 -37.64 -20.60 5.77
C GLU A 132 -37.54 -19.19 5.16
N PRO A 133 -38.63 -18.62 4.64
CA PRO A 133 -38.59 -17.33 3.95
C PRO A 133 -38.30 -16.17 4.91
N ALA A 134 -38.74 -16.25 6.18
CA ALA A 134 -38.55 -15.19 7.16
C ALA A 134 -37.08 -15.11 7.61
N GLU A 135 -36.39 -14.02 7.29
CA GLU A 135 -34.96 -13.86 7.55
C GLU A 135 -34.62 -13.74 9.04
N GLU A 136 -35.51 -13.12 9.83
CA GLU A 136 -35.43 -13.11 11.30
C GLU A 136 -35.50 -14.54 11.87
N LEU A 137 -36.32 -15.42 11.31
CA LEU A 137 -36.39 -16.82 11.76
C LEU A 137 -35.19 -17.65 11.30
N ARG A 138 -34.59 -17.35 10.13
CA ARG A 138 -33.30 -17.94 9.74
C ARG A 138 -32.19 -17.52 10.71
N LEU A 139 -32.17 -16.25 11.13
CA LEU A 139 -31.26 -15.76 12.16
C LEU A 139 -31.47 -16.52 13.46
N SER A 140 -32.71 -16.57 13.99
CA SER A 140 -33.01 -17.30 15.23
C SER A 140 -32.63 -18.78 15.18
N MET A 141 -32.80 -19.47 14.04
CA MET A 141 -32.35 -20.86 13.89
C MET A 141 -30.81 -20.99 13.92
N VAL A 142 -30.07 -20.03 13.37
CA VAL A 142 -28.60 -20.01 13.41
C VAL A 142 -28.06 -19.58 14.78
N GLU A 143 -28.76 -18.71 15.51
CA GLU A 143 -28.48 -18.40 16.92
C GLU A 143 -28.66 -19.65 17.80
N VAL A 144 -29.75 -20.42 17.61
CA VAL A 144 -29.95 -21.72 18.29
C VAL A 144 -28.89 -22.74 17.90
N LEU A 145 -28.48 -22.79 16.63
CA LEU A 145 -27.36 -23.65 16.19
C LEU A 145 -26.04 -23.24 16.88
N THR A 146 -25.78 -21.94 16.99
CA THR A 146 -24.55 -21.41 17.61
C THR A 146 -24.52 -21.70 19.11
N LEU A 147 -25.66 -21.53 19.81
CA LEU A 147 -25.83 -21.98 21.18
C LEU A 147 -25.60 -23.49 21.33
N THR A 148 -26.13 -24.29 20.39
CA THR A 148 -25.93 -25.76 20.40
C THR A 148 -24.45 -26.10 20.27
N VAL A 149 -23.68 -25.35 19.47
CA VAL A 149 -22.22 -25.46 19.39
C VAL A 149 -21.54 -25.06 20.69
N GLU A 150 -21.92 -23.92 21.28
CA GLU A 150 -21.36 -23.40 22.53
C GLU A 150 -21.57 -24.34 23.74
N VAL A 151 -22.71 -25.05 23.81
CA VAL A 151 -23.05 -25.92 24.95
C VAL A 151 -22.71 -27.40 24.70
N CYS A 152 -23.04 -27.98 23.53
CA CYS A 152 -22.77 -29.41 23.27
C CYS A 152 -21.31 -29.69 22.89
N GLY A 153 -20.59 -28.67 22.38
CA GLY A 153 -19.16 -28.72 22.08
C GLY A 153 -18.75 -29.95 21.26
N ARG A 154 -17.86 -30.78 21.83
CA ARG A 154 -17.32 -31.99 21.17
C ARG A 154 -18.37 -33.01 20.74
N HIS A 155 -19.55 -33.04 21.37
CA HIS A 155 -20.61 -34.01 21.06
C HIS A 155 -21.24 -33.79 19.66
N LEU A 156 -20.92 -32.67 19.00
CA LEU A 156 -21.28 -32.40 17.60
C LEU A 156 -20.36 -33.06 16.57
N ALA A 157 -19.25 -33.70 16.96
CA ALA A 157 -18.33 -34.35 16.01
C ALA A 157 -19.00 -35.38 15.07
N PRO A 158 -19.98 -36.22 15.50
CA PRO A 158 -20.73 -37.10 14.60
C PRO A 158 -21.60 -36.38 13.57
N TYR A 159 -21.89 -35.09 13.79
CA TYR A 159 -22.75 -34.23 12.97
C TYR A 159 -21.94 -33.23 12.12
N LEU A 160 -20.62 -33.46 11.94
CA LEU A 160 -19.74 -32.63 11.11
C LEU A 160 -20.33 -32.40 9.71
N ASP A 161 -20.84 -33.46 9.10
CA ASP A 161 -21.47 -33.49 7.79
C ASP A 161 -22.70 -32.56 7.70
N ASP A 162 -23.50 -32.50 8.77
CA ASP A 162 -24.70 -31.65 8.89
C ASP A 162 -24.33 -30.19 9.12
N MET A 163 -23.42 -29.94 10.08
CA MET A 163 -22.87 -28.62 10.37
C MET A 163 -22.25 -27.98 9.12
N MET A 164 -21.45 -28.72 8.35
CA MET A 164 -20.83 -28.21 7.11
C MET A 164 -21.89 -27.85 6.06
N LYS A 165 -22.91 -28.69 5.84
CA LYS A 165 -24.00 -28.40 4.88
C LYS A 165 -24.78 -27.14 5.25
N ILE A 166 -25.04 -26.92 6.54
CA ILE A 166 -25.71 -25.70 7.03
C ILE A 166 -24.82 -24.48 6.80
N LEU A 167 -23.59 -24.49 7.32
CA LEU A 167 -22.69 -23.33 7.26
C LEU A 167 -22.33 -22.93 5.82
N GLN A 168 -22.15 -23.88 4.90
CA GLN A 168 -21.96 -23.62 3.47
C GLN A 168 -23.10 -22.80 2.83
N ARG A 169 -24.31 -22.85 3.39
CA ARG A 169 -25.48 -22.07 2.94
C ARG A 169 -25.62 -20.77 3.69
N THR A 170 -25.57 -20.81 5.02
CA THR A 170 -25.94 -19.66 5.85
C THR A 170 -24.84 -18.57 5.88
N ILE A 171 -23.57 -18.92 5.63
CA ILE A 171 -22.49 -17.93 5.38
C ILE A 171 -22.79 -17.04 4.17
N VAL A 172 -23.52 -17.55 3.17
CA VAL A 172 -23.86 -16.82 1.92
C VAL A 172 -25.34 -16.40 1.85
N ASP A 173 -26.08 -16.48 2.95
CA ASP A 173 -27.50 -16.09 3.03
C ASP A 173 -27.76 -14.65 2.55
N PRO A 174 -28.87 -14.35 1.86
CA PRO A 174 -29.21 -12.97 1.49
C PRO A 174 -29.22 -11.97 2.66
N PHE A 175 -29.53 -12.40 3.88
CA PHE A 175 -29.68 -11.51 5.04
C PHE A 175 -28.34 -11.31 5.80
N PRO A 176 -27.84 -10.07 5.96
CA PRO A 176 -26.52 -9.79 6.52
C PRO A 176 -26.25 -10.34 7.92
N ASP A 177 -27.25 -10.40 8.80
CA ASP A 177 -27.04 -10.86 10.17
C ASP A 177 -27.03 -12.39 10.29
N VAL A 178 -27.74 -13.13 9.42
CA VAL A 178 -27.54 -14.60 9.28
C VAL A 178 -26.11 -14.90 8.86
N LYS A 179 -25.52 -14.12 7.93
CA LYS A 179 -24.10 -14.30 7.57
C LYS A 179 -23.17 -14.11 8.77
N ARG A 180 -23.42 -13.09 9.60
CA ARG A 180 -22.62 -12.78 10.79
C ARG A 180 -22.68 -13.89 11.82
N GLU A 181 -23.88 -14.34 12.20
CA GLU A 181 -24.01 -15.41 13.20
C GLU A 181 -23.53 -16.76 12.64
N SER A 182 -23.64 -17.00 11.33
CA SER A 182 -23.03 -18.18 10.69
C SER A 182 -21.50 -18.16 10.74
N CYS A 183 -20.90 -16.99 10.60
CA CYS A 183 -19.45 -16.81 10.78
C CYS A 183 -19.05 -17.04 12.25
N LYS A 184 -19.79 -16.48 13.21
CA LYS A 184 -19.60 -16.76 14.65
C LYS A 184 -19.71 -18.27 14.95
N CYS A 185 -20.79 -18.91 14.51
CA CYS A 185 -21.00 -20.36 14.60
C CYS A 185 -19.82 -21.16 14.05
N THR A 186 -19.27 -20.75 12.90
CA THR A 186 -18.08 -21.38 12.30
C THR A 186 -16.86 -21.28 13.22
N VAL A 187 -16.60 -20.12 13.83
CA VAL A 187 -15.49 -19.92 14.78
C VAL A 187 -15.66 -20.80 16.03
N HIS A 188 -16.86 -20.83 16.62
CA HIS A 188 -17.11 -21.67 17.80
C HIS A 188 -17.03 -23.17 17.46
N PHE A 189 -17.51 -23.58 16.28
CA PHE A 189 -17.52 -24.99 15.88
C PHE A 189 -16.10 -25.50 15.57
N ALA A 190 -15.30 -24.74 14.86
CA ALA A 190 -13.88 -25.04 14.62
C ALA A 190 -13.08 -25.23 15.92
N LYS A 191 -13.37 -24.39 16.93
CA LYS A 191 -12.77 -24.47 18.28
C LYS A 191 -13.30 -25.64 19.11
N SER A 192 -14.52 -26.12 18.84
CA SER A 192 -15.19 -27.17 19.63
C SER A 192 -14.90 -28.60 19.17
N VAL A 193 -14.57 -28.81 17.89
CA VAL A 193 -14.22 -30.13 17.31
C VAL A 193 -12.90 -30.12 16.51
N PRO A 194 -11.79 -29.57 17.04
CA PRO A 194 -10.55 -29.32 16.28
C PRO A 194 -9.87 -30.59 15.74
N GLU A 195 -10.15 -31.75 16.33
CA GLU A 195 -9.68 -33.06 15.86
C GLU A 195 -10.36 -33.49 14.55
N HIS A 196 -11.63 -33.12 14.35
CA HIS A 196 -12.47 -33.61 13.24
C HIS A 196 -12.71 -32.54 12.17
N PHE A 197 -12.75 -31.26 12.56
CA PHE A 197 -13.06 -30.12 11.69
C PHE A 197 -12.18 -30.07 10.42
N HIS A 198 -10.89 -30.40 10.56
CA HIS A 198 -9.91 -30.39 9.47
C HIS A 198 -10.28 -31.29 8.27
N MET A 199 -11.16 -32.28 8.46
CA MET A 199 -11.59 -33.20 7.40
C MET A 199 -12.48 -32.54 6.34
N GLN A 200 -13.16 -31.43 6.67
CA GLN A 200 -14.10 -30.75 5.75
C GLN A 200 -13.97 -29.21 5.71
N ALA A 201 -13.06 -28.63 6.52
CA ALA A 201 -12.83 -27.18 6.65
C ALA A 201 -12.70 -26.42 5.31
N GLU A 202 -11.99 -27.00 4.34
CA GLU A 202 -11.77 -26.44 3.00
C GLU A 202 -13.09 -26.07 2.28
N SER A 203 -14.17 -26.82 2.54
CA SER A 203 -15.48 -26.58 1.92
C SER A 203 -16.11 -25.22 2.30
N LEU A 204 -15.68 -24.60 3.41
CA LEU A 204 -16.14 -23.29 3.86
C LEU A 204 -15.34 -22.12 3.28
N VAL A 205 -14.14 -22.36 2.74
CA VAL A 205 -13.26 -21.29 2.19
C VAL A 205 -13.97 -20.53 1.07
N LYS A 206 -14.61 -21.23 0.14
CA LYS A 206 -15.33 -20.61 -0.99
C LYS A 206 -16.55 -19.76 -0.55
N PRO A 207 -17.48 -20.25 0.31
CA PRO A 207 -18.52 -19.42 0.93
C PRO A 207 -18.00 -18.17 1.65
N LEU A 208 -16.87 -18.28 2.36
CA LEU A 208 -16.26 -17.15 3.06
C LEU A 208 -15.66 -16.12 2.08
N MET A 209 -14.92 -16.55 1.06
CA MET A 209 -14.35 -15.63 0.06
C MET A 209 -15.44 -14.95 -0.81
N GLN A 210 -16.62 -15.57 -0.97
CA GLN A 210 -17.79 -14.90 -1.56
C GLN A 210 -18.39 -13.80 -0.67
N THR A 211 -18.06 -13.77 0.63
CA THR A 211 -18.64 -12.85 1.62
C THR A 211 -17.62 -11.82 2.17
N VAL A 212 -16.31 -12.06 2.04
CA VAL A 212 -15.24 -11.16 2.53
C VAL A 212 -15.23 -9.77 1.85
N SER A 213 -15.91 -9.62 0.72
CA SER A 213 -16.12 -8.35 0.00
C SER A 213 -17.56 -7.80 0.15
N HIS A 214 -18.31 -8.23 1.15
CA HIS A 214 -19.68 -7.75 1.40
C HIS A 214 -19.74 -6.27 1.83
N GLN A 215 -20.80 -5.54 1.45
CA GLN A 215 -20.91 -4.08 1.64
C GLN A 215 -20.78 -3.60 3.12
N HIS A 216 -21.26 -4.37 4.10
CA HIS A 216 -21.22 -4.00 5.50
C HIS A 216 -19.96 -4.52 6.22
N SER A 217 -19.17 -3.62 6.81
CA SER A 217 -17.92 -3.96 7.52
C SER A 217 -18.13 -4.97 8.65
N ARG A 218 -19.22 -4.89 9.41
CA ARG A 218 -19.59 -5.87 10.45
C ARG A 218 -19.72 -7.31 9.93
N VAL A 219 -20.06 -7.49 8.65
CA VAL A 219 -20.07 -8.81 8.00
C VAL A 219 -18.65 -9.23 7.62
N ARG A 220 -17.88 -8.32 6.99
CA ARG A 220 -16.49 -8.57 6.60
C ARG A 220 -15.61 -8.98 7.79
N VAL A 221 -15.73 -8.28 8.93
CA VAL A 221 -15.06 -8.63 10.20
C VAL A 221 -15.37 -10.07 10.60
N SER A 222 -16.65 -10.43 10.74
CA SER A 222 -17.05 -11.79 11.12
C SER A 222 -16.53 -12.85 10.12
N THR A 223 -16.55 -12.53 8.82
CA THR A 223 -16.03 -13.43 7.78
C THR A 223 -14.50 -13.58 7.84
N ILE A 224 -13.76 -12.53 8.21
CA ILE A 224 -12.30 -12.60 8.41
C ILE A 224 -11.99 -13.46 9.64
N GLU A 225 -12.68 -13.26 10.76
CA GLU A 225 -12.55 -14.07 11.99
C GLU A 225 -12.87 -15.56 11.72
N ALA A 226 -13.93 -15.83 10.97
CA ALA A 226 -14.28 -17.18 10.52
C ALA A 226 -13.26 -17.78 9.55
N THR A 227 -12.69 -16.98 8.63
CA THR A 227 -11.58 -17.41 7.77
C THR A 227 -10.36 -17.79 8.60
N GLY A 228 -10.03 -16.99 9.62
CA GLY A 228 -8.97 -17.26 10.58
C GLY A 228 -9.11 -18.63 11.23
N ALA A 229 -10.28 -18.91 11.81
CA ALA A 229 -10.59 -20.18 12.44
C ALA A 229 -10.59 -21.36 11.44
N VAL A 230 -11.19 -21.19 10.25
CA VAL A 230 -11.27 -22.25 9.22
C VAL A 230 -9.90 -22.72 8.77
N ILE A 231 -8.96 -21.80 8.59
CA ILE A 231 -7.58 -22.12 8.21
C ILE A 231 -6.79 -22.72 9.38
N GLN A 232 -6.89 -22.12 10.57
CA GLN A 232 -6.13 -22.52 11.76
C GLN A 232 -6.47 -23.94 12.26
N TYR A 233 -7.76 -24.30 12.23
CA TYR A 233 -8.25 -25.65 12.58
C TYR A 233 -8.45 -26.56 11.35
N GLY A 234 -8.09 -26.07 10.16
CA GLY A 234 -8.14 -26.80 8.90
C GLY A 234 -6.89 -27.64 8.63
N THR A 235 -6.62 -27.88 7.34
CA THR A 235 -5.40 -28.55 6.85
C THR A 235 -4.22 -27.60 6.66
N GLY A 236 -4.42 -26.29 6.84
CA GLY A 236 -3.44 -25.22 6.56
C GLY A 236 -3.22 -24.92 5.06
N LYS A 237 -3.56 -25.84 4.15
CA LYS A 237 -3.20 -25.73 2.72
C LYS A 237 -3.81 -24.53 2.00
N ASN A 238 -5.04 -24.15 2.35
CA ASN A 238 -5.80 -23.08 1.71
C ASN A 238 -5.41 -21.65 2.17
N VAL A 239 -4.28 -21.48 2.87
CA VAL A 239 -3.74 -20.14 3.21
C VAL A 239 -3.60 -19.27 1.96
N ASP A 240 -3.06 -19.83 0.86
CA ASP A 240 -2.83 -19.07 -0.37
C ASP A 240 -4.13 -18.62 -1.09
N ASP A 241 -5.23 -19.37 -0.91
CA ASP A 241 -6.54 -19.02 -1.48
C ASP A 241 -7.15 -17.76 -0.82
N VAL A 242 -6.78 -17.49 0.45
CA VAL A 242 -7.37 -16.43 1.27
C VAL A 242 -6.45 -15.22 1.48
N LEU A 243 -5.12 -15.40 1.40
CA LEU A 243 -4.14 -14.32 1.64
C LEU A 243 -4.35 -13.09 0.77
N SER A 244 -4.64 -13.27 -0.53
CA SER A 244 -4.87 -12.16 -1.47
C SER A 244 -6.10 -11.33 -1.08
N HIS A 245 -7.16 -11.99 -0.62
CA HIS A 245 -8.37 -11.33 -0.11
C HIS A 245 -8.09 -10.58 1.20
N LEU A 246 -7.34 -11.18 2.12
CA LEU A 246 -6.96 -10.54 3.39
C LEU A 246 -6.01 -9.34 3.18
N ALA A 247 -5.07 -9.42 2.24
CA ALA A 247 -4.21 -8.30 1.86
C ALA A 247 -5.05 -7.10 1.37
N GLN A 248 -6.04 -7.34 0.50
CA GLN A 248 -7.01 -6.33 0.04
C GLN A 248 -7.92 -5.77 1.16
N ARG A 249 -7.91 -6.34 2.37
CA ARG A 249 -8.65 -5.84 3.54
C ARG A 249 -7.79 -4.95 4.46
N LEU A 250 -6.46 -4.96 4.32
CA LEU A 250 -5.57 -3.99 4.99
C LEU A 250 -5.67 -2.58 4.37
N PHE A 251 -6.22 -2.45 3.17
CA PHE A 251 -6.43 -1.16 2.48
C PHE A 251 -7.84 -0.59 2.63
N GLU A 252 -8.70 -1.16 3.49
CA GLU A 252 -10.03 -0.60 3.73
C GLU A 252 -10.03 0.56 4.73
N ASP A 253 -10.87 1.57 4.48
CA ASP A 253 -11.13 2.69 5.40
C ASP A 253 -11.53 2.24 6.80
N SER A 254 -12.27 1.13 6.90
CA SER A 254 -12.90 0.64 8.13
C SER A 254 -11.89 0.03 9.11
N PRO A 255 -11.54 0.68 10.23
CA PRO A 255 -10.46 0.22 11.11
C PRO A 255 -10.71 -1.18 11.69
N GLN A 256 -11.97 -1.50 12.01
CA GLN A 256 -12.32 -2.82 12.55
C GLN A 256 -12.04 -3.96 11.55
N VAL A 257 -12.08 -3.69 10.24
CA VAL A 257 -11.74 -4.69 9.20
C VAL A 257 -10.24 -4.89 9.14
N ARG A 258 -9.44 -3.81 9.12
CA ARG A 258 -7.98 -3.89 9.18
C ARG A 258 -7.52 -4.63 10.44
N LYS A 259 -8.04 -4.24 11.61
CA LYS A 259 -7.82 -4.89 12.91
C LYS A 259 -8.12 -6.39 12.91
N ALA A 260 -9.22 -6.81 12.27
CA ALA A 260 -9.57 -8.23 12.15
C ALA A 260 -8.52 -9.00 11.33
N VAL A 261 -7.99 -8.42 10.25
CA VAL A 261 -6.86 -9.03 9.49
C VAL A 261 -5.60 -9.09 10.35
N THR A 262 -5.22 -7.99 11.00
CA THR A 262 -4.04 -7.91 11.88
C THR A 262 -4.07 -9.00 12.96
N VAL A 263 -5.23 -9.21 13.60
CA VAL A 263 -5.41 -10.26 14.62
C VAL A 263 -5.33 -11.65 14.00
N VAL A 264 -6.05 -11.94 12.91
CA VAL A 264 -6.03 -13.27 12.27
C VAL A 264 -4.64 -13.66 11.76
N VAL A 265 -3.91 -12.72 11.14
CA VAL A 265 -2.54 -12.97 10.65
C VAL A 265 -1.57 -13.20 11.81
N GLY A 266 -1.68 -12.43 12.91
CA GLY A 266 -0.88 -12.65 14.11
C GLY A 266 -1.21 -13.98 14.81
N ASP A 267 -2.48 -14.34 14.90
CA ASP A 267 -2.92 -15.61 15.48
C ASP A 267 -2.44 -16.81 14.63
N TRP A 268 -2.35 -16.67 13.30
CA TRP A 268 -1.70 -17.68 12.43
C TRP A 268 -0.17 -17.73 12.61
N LEU A 269 0.49 -16.57 12.75
CA LEU A 269 1.94 -16.49 13.04
C LEU A 269 2.31 -17.09 14.40
N LEU A 270 1.36 -17.22 15.33
CA LEU A 270 1.55 -17.89 16.62
C LEU A 270 1.11 -19.36 16.59
N HIS A 271 -0.07 -19.67 16.04
CA HIS A 271 -0.78 -20.92 16.32
C HIS A 271 -1.03 -21.82 15.09
N LEU A 272 -0.70 -21.39 13.86
CA LEU A 272 -0.87 -22.25 12.68
C LEU A 272 0.17 -23.39 12.72
N ARG A 273 -0.28 -24.63 12.48
CA ARG A 273 0.53 -25.86 12.60
C ARG A 273 1.79 -25.85 11.72
N ASP A 274 1.68 -25.33 10.51
CA ASP A 274 2.78 -25.19 9.54
C ASP A 274 3.05 -23.71 9.22
N ARG A 275 3.09 -22.85 10.25
CA ARG A 275 3.35 -21.41 10.08
C ARG A 275 4.68 -21.10 9.39
N TYR A 276 5.70 -21.94 9.60
CA TYR A 276 7.04 -21.76 9.05
C TYR A 276 7.04 -21.67 7.52
N SER A 277 6.27 -22.55 6.86
CA SER A 277 6.11 -22.54 5.39
C SER A 277 5.46 -21.27 4.84
N TYR A 278 4.73 -20.52 5.67
CA TYR A 278 3.98 -19.31 5.28
C TYR A 278 4.57 -18.00 5.85
N PHE A 279 5.68 -18.03 6.59
CA PHE A 279 6.29 -16.82 7.18
C PHE A 279 6.56 -15.71 6.14
N HIS A 280 7.14 -16.03 4.99
CA HIS A 280 7.38 -15.09 3.88
C HIS A 280 6.10 -14.47 3.27
N LYS A 281 4.89 -14.95 3.63
CA LYS A 281 3.60 -14.40 3.20
C LYS A 281 2.84 -13.71 4.33
N LEU A 282 3.00 -14.19 5.57
CA LEU A 282 2.32 -13.67 6.76
C LEU A 282 3.04 -12.45 7.37
N ILE A 283 4.37 -12.46 7.41
CA ILE A 283 5.18 -11.36 7.98
C ILE A 283 4.86 -10.02 7.30
N PRO A 284 4.80 -9.89 5.95
CA PRO A 284 4.42 -8.64 5.28
C PRO A 284 3.08 -8.06 5.74
N LEU A 285 2.06 -8.92 5.95
CA LEU A 285 0.71 -8.48 6.31
C LEU A 285 0.64 -7.97 7.76
N LEU A 286 1.34 -8.62 8.69
CA LEU A 286 1.42 -8.13 10.08
C LEU A 286 2.28 -6.85 10.17
N LEU A 287 3.45 -6.82 9.53
CA LEU A 287 4.33 -5.65 9.53
C LEU A 287 3.68 -4.41 8.87
N SER A 288 2.86 -4.60 7.83
CA SER A 288 2.07 -3.51 7.21
C SER A 288 1.03 -2.89 8.16
N SER A 289 0.68 -3.59 9.24
CA SER A 289 -0.21 -3.09 10.29
C SER A 289 0.51 -2.26 11.36
N LEU A 290 1.85 -2.29 11.42
CA LEU A 290 2.63 -1.47 12.38
C LEU A 290 2.55 0.03 12.09
N SER A 291 2.32 0.40 10.83
CA SER A 291 2.13 1.77 10.36
C SER A 291 0.66 2.05 10.03
N ASP A 292 -0.28 1.46 10.76
CA ASP A 292 -1.69 1.85 10.75
C ASP A 292 -1.90 3.16 11.53
N ASP A 293 -2.69 4.07 10.97
CA ASP A 293 -2.98 5.41 11.51
C ASP A 293 -3.78 5.35 12.81
N ILE A 294 -4.40 4.21 13.13
CA ILE A 294 -5.13 3.97 14.37
C ILE A 294 -4.20 3.29 15.40
N PRO A 295 -3.83 3.97 16.51
CA PRO A 295 -2.88 3.44 17.49
C PRO A 295 -3.24 2.08 18.07
N GLU A 296 -4.53 1.77 18.21
CA GLU A 296 -5.00 0.45 18.69
C GLU A 296 -4.56 -0.69 17.75
N ILE A 297 -4.50 -0.45 16.44
CA ILE A 297 -4.15 -1.45 15.44
C ILE A 297 -2.63 -1.63 15.39
N SER A 298 -1.87 -0.54 15.33
CA SER A 298 -0.41 -0.58 15.31
C SER A 298 0.19 -1.10 16.63
N GLN A 299 -0.40 -0.78 17.79
CA GLN A 299 -0.05 -1.42 19.07
C GLN A 299 -0.37 -2.91 19.07
N ARG A 300 -1.58 -3.32 18.63
CA ARG A 300 -1.93 -4.75 18.58
C ARG A 300 -1.04 -5.53 17.61
N ALA A 301 -0.65 -4.93 16.48
CA ALA A 301 0.32 -5.50 15.55
C ALA A 301 1.69 -5.67 16.19
N ALA A 302 2.19 -4.65 16.91
CA ALA A 302 3.49 -4.69 17.59
C ALA A 302 3.51 -5.73 18.73
N ASP A 303 2.43 -5.86 19.48
CA ASP A 303 2.33 -6.87 20.56
C ASP A 303 2.23 -8.29 20.01
N LEU A 304 1.44 -8.52 18.95
CA LEU A 304 1.38 -9.82 18.26
C LEU A 304 2.75 -10.19 17.67
N TRP A 305 3.43 -9.24 17.04
CA TRP A 305 4.75 -9.45 16.45
C TRP A 305 5.82 -9.74 17.51
N ARG A 306 5.81 -9.03 18.65
CA ARG A 306 6.68 -9.31 19.80
C ARG A 306 6.46 -10.74 20.34
N GLN A 307 5.22 -11.20 20.40
CA GLN A 307 4.88 -12.58 20.77
C GLN A 307 5.39 -13.59 19.72
N THR A 308 5.23 -13.30 18.41
CA THR A 308 5.74 -14.16 17.33
C THR A 308 7.25 -14.32 17.41
N GLY A 309 7.99 -13.22 17.61
CA GLY A 309 9.44 -13.28 17.78
C GLY A 309 9.87 -14.04 19.03
N ALA A 310 9.23 -13.80 20.18
CA ALA A 310 9.57 -14.48 21.42
C ALA A 310 9.26 -16.00 21.38
N LEU A 311 8.13 -16.40 20.77
CA LEU A 311 7.81 -17.81 20.53
C LEU A 311 8.86 -18.47 19.64
N TRP A 312 9.23 -17.82 18.54
CA TRP A 312 10.21 -18.35 17.61
C TRP A 312 11.62 -18.44 18.24
N GLU A 313 12.00 -17.46 19.06
CA GLU A 313 13.24 -17.44 19.84
C GLU A 313 13.30 -18.61 20.82
N GLN A 314 12.21 -18.89 21.54
CA GLN A 314 12.06 -20.07 22.40
C GLN A 314 12.12 -21.40 21.63
N GLU A 315 11.58 -21.46 20.41
CA GLU A 315 11.58 -22.67 19.58
C GLU A 315 12.92 -22.92 18.85
N ASN A 316 13.83 -21.94 18.85
CA ASN A 316 15.10 -21.97 18.12
C ASN A 316 16.29 -21.63 19.05
N GLU A 317 16.15 -21.80 20.37
CA GLU A 317 17.15 -21.39 21.39
C GLU A 317 18.55 -21.97 21.12
N ASP A 318 18.65 -23.28 20.81
CA ASP A 318 19.91 -23.95 20.48
C ASP A 318 20.60 -23.36 19.22
N ASP A 319 19.81 -22.86 18.27
CA ASP A 319 20.22 -22.22 17.01
C ASP A 319 20.68 -20.76 17.21
N LEU A 320 20.28 -20.15 18.33
CA LEU A 320 20.38 -18.70 18.60
C LEU A 320 21.34 -18.35 19.75
N LYS A 321 21.77 -19.33 20.54
CA LYS A 321 22.56 -19.15 21.76
C LYS A 321 23.69 -18.13 21.65
N ASP A 322 24.57 -18.26 20.66
CA ASP A 322 25.67 -17.33 20.42
C ASP A 322 25.19 -15.89 20.09
N LYS A 323 24.04 -15.75 19.42
CA LYS A 323 23.43 -14.44 19.11
C LYS A 323 22.77 -13.81 20.34
N MET A 324 22.23 -14.61 21.26
CA MET A 324 21.58 -14.15 22.48
C MET A 324 22.57 -13.48 23.46
N ASP A 325 23.80 -13.99 23.54
CA ASP A 325 24.83 -13.42 24.42
C ASP A 325 25.46 -12.12 23.86
N PHE A 326 25.54 -11.95 22.54
CA PHE A 326 26.33 -10.86 21.92
C PHE A 326 25.54 -9.77 21.16
N LEU A 327 24.28 -10.01 20.73
CA LEU A 327 23.57 -9.08 19.82
C LEU A 327 22.43 -8.27 20.48
N LEU A 328 22.40 -8.16 21.81
CA LEU A 328 21.33 -7.47 22.55
C LEU A 328 21.39 -5.94 22.44
N THR A 329 22.56 -5.33 22.52
CA THR A 329 22.73 -3.87 22.45
C THR A 329 22.39 -3.31 21.06
N PRO A 330 21.63 -2.21 20.96
CA PRO A 330 21.42 -1.53 19.68
C PRO A 330 22.75 -0.94 19.15
N PRO A 331 22.92 -0.84 17.82
CA PRO A 331 23.98 -0.03 17.22
C PRO A 331 23.93 1.43 17.68
N ASP A 332 25.09 2.11 17.77
CA ASP A 332 25.19 3.46 18.35
C ASP A 332 24.35 4.52 17.63
N LEU A 333 24.09 4.33 16.33
CA LEU A 333 23.25 5.21 15.50
C LEU A 333 21.81 4.71 15.30
N TYR A 334 21.31 3.80 16.15
CA TYR A 334 19.93 3.32 16.01
C TYR A 334 18.90 4.49 16.07
N PRO A 335 17.87 4.51 15.21
CA PRO A 335 16.98 5.67 15.11
C PRO A 335 16.36 6.12 16.43
N ALA A 336 16.60 7.38 16.80
CA ALA A 336 16.14 7.95 18.06
C ALA A 336 14.61 7.84 18.24
N GLY A 337 14.19 7.36 19.41
CA GLY A 337 12.78 7.16 19.75
C GLY A 337 12.14 5.88 19.15
N VAL A 338 12.89 5.09 18.37
CA VAL A 338 12.39 3.82 17.79
C VAL A 338 12.85 2.64 18.64
N ALA A 339 11.92 1.83 19.12
CA ALA A 339 12.24 0.62 19.86
C ALA A 339 12.82 -0.46 18.93
N ARG A 340 14.00 -0.98 19.27
CA ARG A 340 14.66 -2.06 18.51
C ARG A 340 13.86 -3.37 18.61
N PRO A 341 13.60 -4.09 17.52
CA PRO A 341 12.93 -5.39 17.56
C PRO A 341 13.75 -6.47 18.29
N GLY A 342 13.05 -7.38 18.99
CA GLY A 342 13.67 -8.53 19.66
C GLY A 342 14.39 -9.46 18.68
N LEU A 343 15.33 -10.28 19.17
CA LEU A 343 16.20 -11.10 18.32
C LEU A 343 15.41 -12.01 17.38
N GLY A 344 14.42 -12.76 17.89
CA GLY A 344 13.55 -13.59 17.06
C GLY A 344 12.73 -12.82 16.01
N CYS A 345 12.37 -11.56 16.27
CA CYS A 345 11.72 -10.70 15.27
C CYS A 345 12.68 -10.35 14.11
N ARG A 346 13.94 -10.05 14.44
CA ARG A 346 14.98 -9.71 13.45
C ARG A 346 15.34 -10.93 12.60
N GLU A 347 15.63 -12.06 13.24
CA GLU A 347 15.95 -13.32 12.57
C GLU A 347 14.82 -13.81 11.65
N LEU A 348 13.55 -13.70 12.07
CA LEU A 348 12.39 -14.02 11.21
C LEU A 348 12.35 -13.17 9.93
N VAL A 349 12.66 -11.87 10.02
CA VAL A 349 12.75 -11.01 8.83
C VAL A 349 13.96 -11.40 7.99
N VAL A 350 15.15 -11.51 8.58
CA VAL A 350 16.40 -11.88 7.91
C VAL A 350 16.27 -13.19 7.12
N ARG A 351 15.76 -14.26 7.75
CA ARG A 351 15.58 -15.59 7.12
C ARG A 351 14.58 -15.57 5.94
N ASN A 352 13.73 -14.55 5.83
CA ASN A 352 12.73 -14.41 4.75
C ASN A 352 13.03 -13.28 3.74
N LEU A 353 13.97 -12.37 4.04
CA LEU A 353 14.18 -11.09 3.36
C LEU A 353 14.41 -11.21 1.84
N SER A 354 15.14 -12.24 1.42
CA SER A 354 15.42 -12.57 0.02
C SER A 354 14.16 -12.88 -0.81
N ASN A 355 13.09 -13.39 -0.19
CA ASN A 355 11.79 -13.63 -0.82
C ASN A 355 10.91 -12.37 -0.81
N LEU A 356 11.08 -11.50 0.19
CA LEU A 356 10.25 -10.30 0.38
C LEU A 356 10.65 -9.15 -0.54
N LEU A 357 11.95 -8.81 -0.61
CA LEU A 357 12.42 -7.64 -1.36
C LEU A 357 12.08 -7.68 -2.86
N PRO A 358 12.13 -8.83 -3.58
CA PRO A 358 11.73 -8.89 -4.98
C PRO A 358 10.22 -8.65 -5.22
N ALA A 359 9.37 -8.82 -4.22
CA ALA A 359 7.95 -8.46 -4.30
C ALA A 359 7.77 -6.93 -4.14
N LEU A 360 8.31 -6.37 -3.06
CA LEU A 360 8.26 -4.93 -2.77
C LEU A 360 8.89 -4.10 -3.89
N ALA A 361 9.95 -4.61 -4.53
CA ALA A 361 10.59 -4.01 -5.69
C ALA A 361 9.69 -3.91 -6.94
N ARG A 362 8.56 -4.64 -6.99
CA ARG A 362 7.48 -4.47 -7.98
C ARG A 362 6.36 -3.59 -7.42
N ASP A 363 5.94 -3.88 -6.19
CA ASP A 363 4.75 -3.27 -5.58
C ASP A 363 4.95 -1.76 -5.28
N VAL A 364 6.21 -1.30 -5.13
CA VAL A 364 6.55 0.13 -4.96
C VAL A 364 6.42 0.95 -6.26
N VAL A 365 6.15 0.31 -7.40
CA VAL A 365 5.81 0.98 -8.68
C VAL A 365 4.41 0.59 -9.19
N ASP A 366 3.55 0.07 -8.30
CA ASP A 366 2.15 -0.25 -8.61
C ASP A 366 1.32 1.00 -8.95
N TRP A 367 0.28 0.85 -9.78
CA TRP A 367 -0.54 2.00 -10.17
C TRP A 367 -1.35 2.60 -9.00
N VAL A 368 -1.59 1.85 -7.91
CA VAL A 368 -2.35 2.32 -6.74
C VAL A 368 -1.42 3.03 -5.76
N ALA A 369 -1.64 4.33 -5.54
CA ALA A 369 -0.90 5.15 -4.57
C ALA A 369 -0.85 4.50 -3.17
N GLY A 370 -1.98 4.00 -2.67
CA GLY A 370 -2.06 3.28 -1.39
C GLY A 370 -1.15 2.06 -1.30
N THR A 371 -1.04 1.26 -2.37
CA THR A 371 -0.11 0.11 -2.45
C THR A 371 1.34 0.59 -2.32
N ARG A 372 1.72 1.63 -3.07
CA ARG A 372 3.08 2.18 -3.03
C ARG A 372 3.44 2.75 -1.66
N VAL A 373 2.53 3.52 -1.04
CA VAL A 373 2.71 4.09 0.31
C VAL A 373 2.89 2.98 1.36
N LYS A 374 2.02 1.97 1.39
CA LYS A 374 2.17 0.84 2.32
C LYS A 374 3.43 0.01 2.03
N THR A 375 3.82 -0.13 0.76
CA THR A 375 5.09 -0.79 0.37
C THR A 375 6.31 -0.03 0.88
N ALA A 376 6.33 1.30 0.79
CA ALA A 376 7.42 2.13 1.30
C ALA A 376 7.48 2.11 2.85
N GLN A 377 6.34 2.11 3.53
CA GLN A 377 6.26 1.93 4.99
C GLN A 377 6.78 0.53 5.42
N LEU A 378 6.39 -0.53 4.69
CA LEU A 378 6.83 -1.89 4.94
C LEU A 378 8.33 -2.08 4.64
N LEU A 379 8.88 -1.41 3.62
CA LEU A 379 10.32 -1.40 3.35
C LEU A 379 11.09 -0.83 4.55
N TYR A 380 10.68 0.33 5.08
CA TYR A 380 11.28 0.90 6.28
C TYR A 380 11.23 -0.07 7.47
N ALA A 381 10.07 -0.70 7.71
CA ALA A 381 9.91 -1.68 8.77
C ALA A 381 10.85 -2.90 8.58
N LEU A 382 11.01 -3.42 7.37
CA LEU A 382 11.86 -4.57 7.11
C LEU A 382 13.36 -4.26 7.26
N LEU A 383 13.83 -3.10 6.78
CA LEU A 383 15.23 -2.71 6.97
C LEU A 383 15.58 -2.48 8.45
N LEU A 384 14.63 -1.95 9.24
CA LEU A 384 14.76 -1.77 10.69
C LEU A 384 14.92 -3.09 11.47
N HIS A 385 14.45 -4.20 10.89
CA HIS A 385 14.60 -5.55 11.44
C HIS A 385 15.81 -6.31 10.86
N ALA A 386 16.16 -6.05 9.61
CA ALA A 386 17.24 -6.73 8.91
C ALA A 386 18.64 -6.20 9.27
N GLU A 387 18.74 -4.94 9.71
CA GLU A 387 19.99 -4.33 10.17
C GLU A 387 21.14 -4.51 9.14
N ASP A 388 22.30 -5.03 9.55
CA ASP A 388 23.47 -5.25 8.70
C ASP A 388 23.23 -6.23 7.54
N HIS A 389 22.27 -7.14 7.68
CA HIS A 389 21.89 -8.12 6.66
C HIS A 389 21.24 -7.48 5.42
N CYS A 390 20.92 -6.18 5.45
CA CYS A 390 20.58 -5.39 4.26
C CYS A 390 21.71 -5.36 3.22
N THR A 391 22.97 -5.48 3.66
CA THR A 391 24.18 -5.38 2.81
C THR A 391 24.14 -6.32 1.59
N GLN A 392 23.70 -7.57 1.77
CA GLN A 392 23.65 -8.56 0.69
C GLN A 392 22.60 -8.26 -0.40
N HIS A 393 21.65 -7.36 -0.12
CA HIS A 393 20.57 -6.97 -1.03
C HIS A 393 20.72 -5.54 -1.56
N LEU A 394 21.82 -4.86 -1.25
CA LEU A 394 22.00 -3.42 -1.46
C LEU A 394 21.73 -2.97 -2.91
N GLN A 395 22.14 -3.74 -3.91
CA GLN A 395 21.89 -3.41 -5.33
C GLN A 395 20.39 -3.43 -5.70
N LEU A 396 19.61 -4.37 -5.14
CA LEU A 396 18.16 -4.42 -5.32
C LEU A 396 17.47 -3.29 -4.53
N LEU A 397 17.99 -2.97 -3.34
CA LEU A 397 17.48 -1.90 -2.50
C LEU A 397 17.69 -0.52 -3.16
N LEU A 398 18.91 -0.20 -3.60
CA LEU A 398 19.21 1.06 -4.29
C LEU A 398 18.40 1.23 -5.59
N SER A 399 18.35 0.20 -6.45
CA SER A 399 17.54 0.24 -7.68
C SER A 399 16.02 0.27 -7.43
N THR A 400 15.58 -0.02 -6.21
CA THR A 400 14.18 0.16 -5.76
C THR A 400 13.96 1.57 -5.21
N LEU A 401 14.89 2.08 -4.42
CA LEU A 401 14.87 3.44 -3.88
C LEU A 401 14.94 4.51 -4.97
N TYR A 402 15.81 4.38 -5.98
CA TYR A 402 15.88 5.35 -7.09
C TYR A 402 14.53 5.51 -7.82
N ARG A 403 13.81 4.40 -8.01
CA ARG A 403 12.46 4.41 -8.65
C ARG A 403 11.42 5.05 -7.73
N ALA A 404 11.42 4.69 -6.46
CA ALA A 404 10.44 5.18 -5.47
C ALA A 404 10.69 6.64 -5.01
N CYS A 405 11.90 7.17 -5.18
CA CYS A 405 12.19 8.59 -4.94
C CYS A 405 11.74 9.51 -6.09
N ASN A 406 11.31 8.94 -7.23
CA ASN A 406 10.68 9.65 -8.35
C ASN A 406 9.14 9.53 -8.32
N ASP A 407 8.55 9.19 -7.17
CA ASP A 407 7.09 9.05 -7.04
C ASP A 407 6.41 10.43 -6.89
N PRO A 408 5.25 10.67 -7.51
CA PRO A 408 4.46 11.87 -7.22
C PRO A 408 3.93 11.92 -5.78
N GLU A 409 3.78 10.78 -5.09
CA GLU A 409 3.27 10.74 -3.72
C GLU A 409 4.39 10.98 -2.70
N SER A 410 4.38 12.15 -2.05
CA SER A 410 5.43 12.53 -1.09
C SER A 410 5.60 11.55 0.07
N ASP A 411 4.56 10.81 0.47
CA ASP A 411 4.65 9.77 1.50
C ASP A 411 5.46 8.53 1.05
N VAL A 412 5.47 8.20 -0.25
CA VAL A 412 6.34 7.15 -0.80
C VAL A 412 7.78 7.60 -0.68
N VAL A 413 8.08 8.80 -1.21
CA VAL A 413 9.43 9.39 -1.17
C VAL A 413 9.93 9.50 0.28
N ASN A 414 9.15 10.09 1.19
CA ASN A 414 9.53 10.26 2.59
C ASN A 414 9.85 8.94 3.30
N ASN A 415 9.05 7.88 3.10
CA ASN A 415 9.34 6.58 3.71
C ASN A 415 10.50 5.86 3.03
N CYS A 416 10.75 6.09 1.74
CA CYS A 416 11.94 5.62 1.04
C CYS A 416 13.22 6.37 1.48
N LEU A 417 13.18 7.67 1.75
CA LEU A 417 14.34 8.40 2.32
C LEU A 417 14.64 7.96 3.76
N ARG A 418 13.61 7.68 4.57
CA ARG A 418 13.78 7.03 5.88
C ARG A 418 14.40 5.64 5.75
N SER A 419 14.01 4.88 4.73
CA SER A 419 14.60 3.56 4.40
C SER A 419 16.07 3.69 3.97
N ALA A 420 16.40 4.70 3.16
CA ALA A 420 17.78 5.00 2.74
C ALA A 420 18.67 5.40 3.93
N LYS A 421 18.15 6.18 4.89
CA LYS A 421 18.86 6.49 6.14
C LYS A 421 19.25 5.23 6.92
N LEU A 422 18.36 4.23 7.02
CA LEU A 422 18.70 2.95 7.66
C LEU A 422 19.84 2.21 6.95
N LEU A 423 19.97 2.33 5.62
CA LEU A 423 21.13 1.76 4.90
C LEU A 423 22.44 2.46 5.31
N GLY A 424 22.41 3.78 5.53
CA GLY A 424 23.55 4.52 6.09
C GLY A 424 23.93 4.10 7.50
N THR A 425 22.94 3.72 8.31
CA THR A 425 23.12 3.27 9.69
C THR A 425 23.68 1.85 9.80
N PHE A 426 23.30 0.95 8.87
CA PHE A 426 23.59 -0.48 8.99
C PHE A 426 24.58 -1.04 7.97
N VAL A 427 24.87 -0.34 6.87
CA VAL A 427 25.78 -0.80 5.81
C VAL A 427 27.07 0.02 5.85
N SER A 428 28.22 -0.66 5.72
CA SER A 428 29.53 0.02 5.68
C SER A 428 29.64 1.01 4.49
N PRO A 429 30.15 2.24 4.71
CA PRO A 429 30.42 3.21 3.65
C PRO A 429 31.23 2.67 2.48
N GLU A 430 32.23 1.81 2.72
CA GLU A 430 33.03 1.21 1.64
C GLU A 430 32.14 0.46 0.64
N VAL A 431 31.10 -0.23 1.13
CA VAL A 431 30.19 -1.03 0.31
C VAL A 431 29.17 -0.12 -0.40
N PHE A 432 28.54 0.81 0.32
CA PHE A 432 27.51 1.66 -0.30
C PHE A 432 28.08 2.70 -1.26
N LEU A 433 29.24 3.31 -0.96
CA LEU A 433 29.88 4.29 -1.84
C LEU A 433 30.44 3.65 -3.12
N LYS A 434 30.82 2.36 -3.07
CA LYS A 434 31.24 1.61 -4.26
C LYS A 434 30.09 1.39 -5.26
N LEU A 435 28.83 1.43 -4.81
CA LEU A 435 27.66 1.41 -5.69
C LEU A 435 27.15 2.82 -5.99
N LEU A 436 26.87 3.64 -4.98
CA LEU A 436 26.21 4.95 -5.13
C LEU A 436 26.99 5.91 -6.04
N LEU A 437 28.31 6.04 -5.85
CA LEU A 437 29.11 7.00 -6.63
C LEU A 437 29.14 6.64 -8.12
N VAL A 438 29.18 5.34 -8.48
CA VAL A 438 29.13 4.89 -9.87
C VAL A 438 27.79 5.26 -10.54
N HIS A 439 26.69 5.32 -9.79
CA HIS A 439 25.38 5.76 -10.31
C HIS A 439 25.26 7.30 -10.44
N LEU A 440 26.21 8.07 -9.88
CA LEU A 440 26.35 9.51 -10.17
C LEU A 440 27.18 9.73 -11.43
N GLU A 441 28.30 9.02 -11.56
CA GLU A 441 29.20 9.07 -12.72
C GLU A 441 28.55 8.48 -13.99
N THR A 442 27.59 7.56 -13.82
CA THR A 442 26.79 6.97 -14.91
C THR A 442 25.30 6.89 -14.55
N PRO A 443 24.56 8.01 -14.64
CA PRO A 443 23.15 8.06 -14.23
C PRO A 443 22.29 7.14 -15.11
N SER A 444 21.62 6.16 -14.48
CA SER A 444 20.87 5.11 -15.19
C SER A 444 19.57 5.59 -15.85
N SER A 445 19.21 6.86 -15.66
CA SER A 445 18.03 7.52 -16.23
C SER A 445 18.28 9.01 -16.40
N SER A 446 18.39 9.48 -17.64
CA SER A 446 18.50 10.90 -17.97
C SER A 446 17.24 11.72 -17.68
N SER A 447 16.10 11.06 -17.43
CA SER A 447 14.84 11.73 -17.04
C SER A 447 14.73 11.99 -15.53
N SER A 448 15.55 11.32 -14.70
CA SER A 448 15.50 11.42 -13.23
C SER A 448 16.89 11.47 -12.56
N PRO A 449 17.84 12.27 -13.08
CA PRO A 449 19.26 12.23 -12.68
C PRO A 449 19.50 12.68 -11.22
N HIS A 450 18.52 13.35 -10.60
CA HIS A 450 18.58 13.80 -9.20
C HIS A 450 18.35 12.67 -8.18
N THR A 451 17.78 11.53 -8.60
CA THR A 451 17.39 10.44 -7.67
C THR A 451 18.57 9.73 -6.99
N PRO A 452 19.76 9.52 -7.61
CA PRO A 452 20.89 8.93 -6.90
C PRO A 452 21.55 9.92 -5.92
N LEU A 453 21.51 11.24 -6.19
CA LEU A 453 21.91 12.28 -5.23
C LEU A 453 20.97 12.29 -4.02
N MET A 454 19.66 12.28 -4.25
CA MET A 454 18.63 12.23 -3.19
C MET A 454 18.81 11.01 -2.26
N VAL A 455 19.08 9.84 -2.83
CA VAL A 455 19.37 8.62 -2.06
C VAL A 455 20.76 8.70 -1.40
N LEU A 456 21.79 9.26 -2.04
CA LEU A 456 23.11 9.44 -1.42
C LEU A 456 23.03 10.36 -0.20
N ALA A 457 22.38 11.53 -0.30
CA ALA A 457 22.19 12.44 0.82
C ALA A 457 21.44 11.75 1.99
N ALA A 458 20.43 10.95 1.69
CA ALA A 458 19.74 10.17 2.71
C ALA A 458 20.63 9.09 3.35
N VAL A 459 21.43 8.35 2.57
CA VAL A 459 22.37 7.33 3.10
C VAL A 459 23.48 7.97 3.94
N LEU A 460 24.12 9.04 3.45
CA LEU A 460 25.14 9.77 4.22
C LEU A 460 24.55 10.30 5.54
N GLY A 461 23.33 10.83 5.51
CA GLY A 461 22.61 11.37 6.67
C GLY A 461 22.02 10.33 7.62
N GLY A 462 22.41 9.05 7.49
CA GLY A 462 22.17 7.98 8.46
C GLY A 462 23.45 7.34 9.01
N CYS A 463 24.63 7.77 8.55
CA CYS A 463 25.94 7.21 8.91
C CYS A 463 26.68 8.08 9.95
N SER A 464 27.81 7.60 10.49
CA SER A 464 28.63 8.37 11.44
C SER A 464 29.76 9.11 10.75
N GLY A 465 30.10 10.31 11.24
CA GLY A 465 31.25 11.09 10.77
C GLY A 465 32.55 10.28 10.78
N GLU A 466 32.81 9.52 11.86
CA GLU A 466 34.02 8.70 11.98
C GLU A 466 34.13 7.58 10.92
N LEU A 467 33.01 6.99 10.48
CA LEU A 467 33.01 6.00 9.40
C LEU A 467 33.04 6.64 8.00
N LEU A 468 32.51 7.86 7.84
CA LEU A 468 32.59 8.62 6.58
C LEU A 468 33.95 9.29 6.37
N LYS A 469 34.65 9.70 7.44
CA LYS A 469 35.96 10.36 7.47
C LYS A 469 36.98 9.77 6.47
N PRO A 470 37.28 8.45 6.45
CA PRO A 470 38.24 7.87 5.49
C PRO A 470 37.78 7.89 4.02
N HIS A 471 36.51 8.16 3.76
CA HIS A 471 35.93 8.22 2.41
C HIS A 471 35.53 9.64 1.96
N LEU A 472 35.58 10.63 2.86
CA LEU A 472 35.12 12.00 2.65
C LEU A 472 35.75 12.65 1.41
N GLN A 473 37.06 12.45 1.23
CA GLN A 473 37.81 12.87 0.05
C GLN A 473 37.19 12.34 -1.26
N LYS A 474 36.94 11.03 -1.33
CA LYS A 474 36.36 10.37 -2.51
C LYS A 474 34.95 10.88 -2.82
N ILE A 475 34.12 11.09 -1.79
CA ILE A 475 32.77 11.63 -1.96
C ILE A 475 32.85 13.04 -2.56
N ALA A 476 33.67 13.90 -1.96
CA ALA A 476 33.80 15.29 -2.40
C ALA A 476 34.39 15.41 -3.82
N ASP A 477 35.39 14.59 -4.16
CA ASP A 477 35.98 14.57 -5.50
C ASP A 477 34.97 14.09 -6.57
N THR A 478 34.12 13.08 -6.28
CA THR A 478 33.02 12.70 -7.20
C THR A 478 31.98 13.81 -7.33
N LEU A 479 31.60 14.50 -6.25
CA LEU A 479 30.63 15.61 -6.32
C LEU A 479 31.15 16.83 -7.11
N VAL A 480 32.47 17.01 -7.23
CA VAL A 480 33.12 18.11 -7.99
C VAL A 480 33.33 17.78 -9.47
N GLN A 481 33.16 16.52 -9.90
CA GLN A 481 33.29 16.16 -11.32
C GLN A 481 32.34 17.03 -12.18
N PRO A 482 32.78 17.58 -13.33
CA PRO A 482 31.93 18.40 -14.19
C PRO A 482 30.65 17.69 -14.62
N ASP A 483 30.75 16.40 -14.90
CA ASP A 483 29.64 15.54 -15.32
C ASP A 483 28.59 15.35 -14.20
N VAL A 484 28.95 15.60 -12.94
CA VAL A 484 28.04 15.62 -11.79
C VAL A 484 27.57 17.05 -11.48
N CYS A 485 28.48 17.98 -11.19
CA CYS A 485 28.09 19.31 -10.71
C CYS A 485 27.57 20.27 -11.80
N GLN A 486 27.87 20.04 -13.08
CA GLN A 486 27.60 21.00 -14.17
C GLN A 486 26.73 20.46 -15.31
N GLU A 487 26.47 19.14 -15.40
CA GLU A 487 25.63 18.56 -16.47
C GLU A 487 24.16 19.01 -16.37
N TYR A 488 23.59 19.11 -15.17
CA TYR A 488 22.15 19.35 -14.96
C TYR A 488 21.84 20.68 -14.27
N GLN A 489 21.12 21.55 -14.99
CA GLN A 489 20.63 22.87 -14.50
C GLN A 489 19.21 22.81 -13.90
N GLN A 490 18.70 21.61 -13.59
CA GLN A 490 17.37 21.46 -12.99
C GLN A 490 17.41 21.88 -11.51
N ALA A 491 16.51 22.76 -11.08
CA ALA A 491 16.46 23.21 -9.67
C ALA A 491 16.39 22.04 -8.67
N VAL A 492 15.61 21.00 -8.97
CA VAL A 492 15.55 19.76 -8.16
C VAL A 492 16.91 19.06 -8.07
N TYR A 493 17.67 18.99 -9.18
CA TYR A 493 19.01 18.38 -9.17
C TYR A 493 19.98 19.17 -8.30
N LEU A 494 20.00 20.49 -8.47
CA LEU A 494 20.87 21.39 -7.72
C LEU A 494 20.52 21.41 -6.22
N ASP A 495 19.23 21.29 -5.86
CA ASP A 495 18.77 21.14 -4.47
C ASP A 495 19.20 19.80 -3.84
N GLN A 496 19.24 18.71 -4.61
CA GLN A 496 19.77 17.42 -4.12
C GLN A 496 21.30 17.39 -4.06
N LEU A 497 21.99 18.08 -4.98
CA LEU A 497 23.44 18.29 -4.93
C LEU A 497 23.82 19.11 -3.69
N LEU A 498 23.04 20.15 -3.37
CA LEU A 498 23.19 20.94 -2.15
C LEU A 498 22.90 20.09 -0.90
N SER A 499 21.85 19.27 -0.93
CA SER A 499 21.49 18.37 0.17
C SER A 499 22.62 17.38 0.51
N CYS A 500 23.40 16.91 -0.48
CA CYS A 500 24.61 16.12 -0.24
C CYS A 500 25.66 16.93 0.55
N VAL A 501 25.88 18.20 0.22
CA VAL A 501 26.84 19.07 0.93
C VAL A 501 26.38 19.36 2.36
N ASP A 502 25.12 19.74 2.56
CA ASP A 502 24.56 20.03 3.89
C ASP A 502 24.59 18.81 4.82
N VAL A 503 24.35 17.61 4.27
CA VAL A 503 24.50 16.35 5.01
C VAL A 503 25.96 16.11 5.41
N LEU A 504 26.93 16.29 4.50
CA LEU A 504 28.34 16.15 4.85
C LEU A 504 28.77 17.15 5.95
N LEU A 505 28.36 18.41 5.83
CA LEU A 505 28.63 19.45 6.83
C LEU A 505 28.03 19.12 8.21
N SER A 506 26.86 18.48 8.26
CA SER A 506 26.18 18.12 9.52
C SER A 506 26.63 16.80 10.13
N VAL A 507 27.17 15.85 9.34
CA VAL A 507 27.60 14.52 9.83
C VAL A 507 29.11 14.45 10.10
N CYS A 508 29.93 15.13 9.30
CA CYS A 508 31.39 15.12 9.43
C CYS A 508 31.96 16.34 10.18
N GLU A 509 31.15 17.38 10.39
CA GLU A 509 31.53 18.65 11.03
C GLU A 509 32.94 19.13 10.62
N LYS A 510 33.90 19.06 11.55
CA LYS A 510 35.28 19.56 11.41
C LYS A 510 36.11 18.77 10.41
N ASP A 511 35.77 17.52 10.11
CA ASP A 511 36.52 16.76 9.10
C ASP A 511 36.32 17.33 7.69
N CYS A 512 35.26 18.12 7.46
CA CYS A 512 35.06 18.88 6.22
C CYS A 512 36.17 19.90 5.94
N CYS A 513 37.03 20.27 6.90
CA CYS A 513 38.28 21.00 6.64
C CYS A 513 39.11 20.36 5.51
N SER A 514 39.15 19.02 5.45
CA SER A 514 39.95 18.27 4.48
C SER A 514 39.50 18.45 3.02
N VAL A 515 38.20 18.71 2.82
CA VAL A 515 37.53 18.80 1.50
C VAL A 515 36.89 20.17 1.26
N SER A 516 37.28 21.19 2.03
CA SER A 516 36.65 22.52 2.00
C SER A 516 36.67 23.15 0.60
N LEU A 517 37.76 22.97 -0.16
CA LEU A 517 37.85 23.44 -1.54
C LEU A 517 36.77 22.80 -2.43
N GLN A 518 36.64 21.47 -2.37
CA GLN A 518 35.65 20.71 -3.14
C GLN A 518 34.22 21.13 -2.79
N LEU A 519 33.90 21.21 -1.50
CA LEU A 519 32.57 21.63 -1.06
C LEU A 519 32.26 23.07 -1.50
N LEU A 520 33.24 23.98 -1.43
CA LEU A 520 33.09 25.35 -1.92
C LEU A 520 32.90 25.43 -3.45
N GLN A 521 33.59 24.57 -4.22
CA GLN A 521 33.38 24.46 -5.68
C GLN A 521 31.96 23.98 -6.03
N VAL A 522 31.42 23.01 -5.30
CA VAL A 522 30.03 22.56 -5.46
C VAL A 522 29.05 23.69 -5.11
N LEU A 523 29.25 24.37 -3.98
CA LEU A 523 28.38 25.47 -3.54
C LEU A 523 28.37 26.67 -4.50
N VAL A 524 29.56 27.09 -4.97
CA VAL A 524 29.69 28.10 -6.04
C VAL A 524 28.97 27.65 -7.30
N THR A 525 29.04 26.37 -7.65
CA THR A 525 28.35 25.83 -8.83
C THR A 525 26.83 25.89 -8.67
N VAL A 526 26.27 25.45 -7.54
CA VAL A 526 24.83 25.57 -7.23
C VAL A 526 24.37 27.03 -7.29
N GLN A 527 25.09 27.96 -6.64
CA GLN A 527 24.79 29.39 -6.71
C GLN A 527 24.86 29.96 -8.14
N SER A 528 25.77 29.44 -8.97
CA SER A 528 25.97 29.92 -10.35
C SER A 528 24.94 29.41 -11.36
N LEU A 529 24.33 28.24 -11.10
CA LEU A 529 23.38 27.58 -12.01
C LEU A 529 21.93 27.66 -11.53
N SER A 530 21.69 28.05 -10.27
CA SER A 530 20.34 28.23 -9.75
C SER A 530 19.59 29.36 -10.48
N THR A 531 18.39 29.05 -10.94
CA THR A 531 17.40 30.01 -11.43
C THR A 531 16.42 30.47 -10.34
N GLU A 532 16.45 29.82 -9.16
CA GLU A 532 15.52 30.08 -8.06
C GLU A 532 16.25 30.77 -6.89
N PRO A 533 15.78 31.94 -6.40
CA PRO A 533 16.47 32.68 -5.35
C PRO A 533 16.56 31.88 -4.04
N GLN A 534 15.51 31.13 -3.69
CA GLN A 534 15.48 30.32 -2.46
C GLN A 534 16.60 29.27 -2.42
N LEU A 535 17.00 28.71 -3.55
CA LEU A 535 18.09 27.73 -3.64
C LEU A 535 19.46 28.41 -3.53
N THR A 536 19.61 29.62 -4.07
CA THR A 536 20.80 30.45 -3.86
C THR A 536 20.93 30.87 -2.39
N ASP A 537 19.83 31.31 -1.76
CA ASP A 537 19.76 31.65 -0.34
C ASP A 537 20.15 30.46 0.57
N LYS A 538 19.71 29.23 0.23
CA LYS A 538 20.17 28.01 0.91
C LYS A 538 21.68 27.82 0.73
N ALA A 539 22.18 27.87 -0.51
CA ALA A 539 23.59 27.62 -0.79
C ALA A 539 24.52 28.65 -0.12
N GLU A 540 24.11 29.90 0.05
CA GLU A 540 24.82 30.88 0.87
C GLU A 540 24.84 30.49 2.37
N GLN A 541 23.72 29.99 2.91
CA GLN A 541 23.68 29.45 4.28
C GLN A 541 24.58 28.21 4.45
N SER A 542 24.73 27.40 3.41
CA SER A 542 25.67 26.26 3.37
C SER A 542 27.13 26.72 3.32
N VAL A 543 27.46 27.80 2.58
CA VAL A 543 28.81 28.44 2.63
C VAL A 543 29.10 28.99 4.03
N VAL A 544 28.13 29.64 4.66
CA VAL A 544 28.23 30.09 6.07
C VAL A 544 28.40 28.91 7.02
N SER A 545 27.81 27.75 6.73
CA SER A 545 27.97 26.54 7.53
C SER A 545 29.34 25.87 7.33
N LEU A 546 29.84 25.82 6.10
CA LEU A 546 31.21 25.41 5.76
C LEU A 546 32.27 26.30 6.44
N CYS A 547 32.01 27.61 6.57
CA CYS A 547 32.83 28.53 7.36
C CYS A 547 32.82 28.18 8.86
N LYS A 548 31.63 27.92 9.43
CA LYS A 548 31.45 27.60 10.86
C LYS A 548 32.13 26.29 11.28
N VAL A 549 31.98 25.21 10.51
CA VAL A 549 32.55 23.90 10.88
C VAL A 549 34.09 23.91 10.86
N GLN A 550 34.70 24.79 10.07
CA GLN A 550 36.15 25.02 10.05
C GLN A 550 36.64 25.96 11.17
N GLY A 551 35.73 26.61 11.90
CA GLY A 551 36.08 27.61 12.92
C GLY A 551 36.60 28.93 12.36
N LEU A 552 36.32 29.23 11.09
CA LEU A 552 36.70 30.49 10.44
C LEU A 552 35.80 31.65 10.91
N ALA A 553 36.37 32.85 11.03
CA ALA A 553 35.66 34.01 11.57
C ALA A 553 34.67 34.63 10.55
N THR A 554 35.03 34.63 9.27
CA THR A 554 34.20 35.19 8.19
C THR A 554 34.24 34.33 6.92
N VAL A 555 33.21 34.45 6.08
CA VAL A 555 33.17 33.83 4.74
C VAL A 555 34.30 34.37 3.83
N ALA A 556 34.76 35.61 4.07
CA ALA A 556 35.95 36.14 3.40
C ALA A 556 37.21 35.32 3.71
N ASP A 557 37.38 34.83 4.94
CA ASP A 557 38.53 33.98 5.30
C ASP A 557 38.49 32.63 4.58
N LEU A 558 37.27 32.07 4.40
CA LEU A 558 37.04 30.85 3.63
C LEU A 558 37.39 31.02 2.15
N TYR A 559 37.02 32.15 1.54
CA TYR A 559 37.46 32.46 0.17
C TYR A 559 38.97 32.72 0.11
N ARG A 560 39.56 33.43 1.08
CA ARG A 560 41.02 33.70 1.11
C ARG A 560 41.85 32.41 1.20
N GLN A 561 41.36 31.40 1.92
CA GLN A 561 41.97 30.07 2.03
C GLN A 561 42.02 29.31 0.69
N HIS A 562 41.13 29.63 -0.27
CA HIS A 562 40.90 28.84 -1.48
C HIS A 562 40.94 29.62 -2.81
N MET A 563 41.15 30.94 -2.78
CA MET A 563 41.02 31.81 -3.97
C MET A 563 42.02 31.45 -5.08
N ASP A 564 43.26 31.10 -4.73
CA ASP A 564 44.28 30.68 -5.69
C ASP A 564 43.82 29.45 -6.49
N GLN A 565 43.35 28.41 -5.79
CA GLN A 565 42.87 27.18 -6.40
C GLN A 565 41.56 27.39 -7.19
N LEU A 566 40.65 28.25 -6.71
CA LEU A 566 39.41 28.60 -7.42
C LEU A 566 39.67 29.35 -8.73
N LEU A 567 40.61 30.31 -8.74
CA LEU A 567 40.99 31.04 -9.97
C LEU A 567 41.76 30.14 -10.93
N GLN A 568 42.64 29.26 -10.43
CA GLN A 568 43.33 28.26 -11.26
C GLN A 568 42.33 27.27 -11.91
N TRP A 569 41.36 26.77 -11.15
CA TRP A 569 40.29 25.88 -11.64
C TRP A 569 39.49 26.51 -12.80
N LEU A 570 39.10 27.78 -12.68
CA LEU A 570 38.47 28.52 -13.77
C LEU A 570 39.41 28.72 -14.97
N SER A 571 40.67 29.09 -14.72
CA SER A 571 41.65 29.38 -15.78
C SER A 571 41.91 28.19 -16.72
N ALA A 572 41.79 26.96 -16.21
CA ALA A 572 42.01 25.72 -16.95
C ALA A 572 41.09 25.58 -18.19
N SER A 573 39.90 26.20 -18.17
CA SER A 573 38.92 26.15 -19.25
C SER A 573 38.71 27.48 -19.99
N GLN A 574 39.36 28.58 -19.58
CA GLN A 574 39.03 29.96 -20.00
C GLN A 574 39.00 30.23 -21.51
N LYS A 575 39.65 29.37 -22.32
CA LYS A 575 39.69 29.46 -23.79
C LYS A 575 38.44 28.94 -24.48
N THR A 576 37.68 28.02 -23.87
CA THR A 576 36.46 27.44 -24.46
C THR A 576 35.18 28.15 -24.03
N TRP A 577 35.26 29.15 -23.15
CA TRP A 577 34.09 29.86 -22.63
C TRP A 577 33.34 30.65 -23.70
N THR A 578 32.01 30.73 -23.51
CA THR A 578 31.00 31.51 -24.25
C THR A 578 30.09 32.26 -23.26
N SER A 579 29.15 33.09 -23.73
CA SER A 579 28.13 33.71 -22.87
C SER A 579 27.28 32.72 -22.05
N TYR A 580 27.13 31.48 -22.52
CA TYR A 580 26.35 30.42 -21.87
C TYR A 580 27.18 29.47 -20.98
N SER A 581 28.51 29.62 -20.93
CA SER A 581 29.37 28.70 -20.18
C SER A 581 29.19 28.84 -18.65
N PRO A 582 29.03 27.74 -17.90
CA PRO A 582 28.78 27.78 -16.46
C PRO A 582 29.97 28.42 -15.71
N GLN A 583 31.19 28.26 -16.20
CA GLN A 583 32.40 28.83 -15.60
C GLN A 583 32.41 30.37 -15.61
N ARG A 584 31.70 31.02 -16.55
CA ARG A 584 31.48 32.48 -16.53
C ARG A 584 30.59 32.90 -15.35
N LEU A 585 29.59 32.10 -15.01
CA LEU A 585 28.70 32.34 -13.88
C LEU A 585 29.41 32.03 -12.56
N GLN A 586 30.19 30.94 -12.50
CA GLN A 586 31.05 30.61 -11.35
C GLN A 586 32.05 31.74 -11.05
N LEU A 587 32.70 32.33 -12.07
CA LEU A 587 33.57 33.51 -11.91
C LEU A 587 32.80 34.71 -11.31
N GLN A 588 31.59 34.98 -11.80
CA GLN A 588 30.76 36.08 -11.31
C GLN A 588 30.36 35.87 -9.84
N VAL A 589 30.04 34.63 -9.44
CA VAL A 589 29.76 34.26 -8.05
C VAL A 589 31.01 34.45 -7.17
N ILE A 590 32.16 33.86 -7.54
CA ILE A 590 33.41 33.97 -6.77
C ILE A 590 33.83 35.44 -6.59
N ALA A 591 33.77 36.25 -7.66
CA ALA A 591 34.18 37.64 -7.61
C ALA A 591 33.23 38.55 -6.80
N THR A 592 31.97 38.14 -6.57
CA THR A 592 31.00 38.92 -5.77
C THR A 592 30.90 38.43 -4.32
N GLN A 593 30.88 37.11 -4.09
CA GLN A 593 30.70 36.51 -2.76
C GLN A 593 31.96 36.56 -1.88
N SER A 594 33.16 36.69 -2.48
CA SER A 594 34.41 36.79 -1.72
C SER A 594 34.68 38.17 -1.11
N GLY A 595 33.84 39.18 -1.41
CA GLY A 595 34.01 40.54 -0.91
C GLY A 595 35.40 41.11 -1.24
N PRO A 596 36.08 41.83 -0.33
CA PRO A 596 37.34 42.52 -0.63
C PRO A 596 38.52 41.58 -0.93
N VAL A 597 38.37 40.27 -0.73
CA VAL A 597 39.42 39.27 -0.94
C VAL A 597 39.81 39.15 -2.41
N ILE A 598 38.89 39.34 -3.35
CA ILE A 598 39.23 39.28 -4.78
C ILE A 598 40.24 40.40 -5.17
N GLY A 599 40.26 41.50 -4.41
CA GLY A 599 41.30 42.54 -4.49
C GLY A 599 42.71 42.08 -4.11
N GLU A 600 42.82 41.10 -3.20
CA GLU A 600 44.12 40.51 -2.78
C GLU A 600 44.71 39.62 -3.89
N PHE A 601 43.86 39.03 -4.76
CA PHE A 601 44.26 38.07 -5.81
C PHE A 601 44.18 38.63 -7.25
N LEU A 602 44.15 39.96 -7.40
CA LEU A 602 44.19 40.62 -8.72
C LEU A 602 45.28 40.13 -9.68
N PRO A 603 46.51 39.75 -9.25
CA PRO A 603 47.52 39.20 -10.16
C PRO A 603 47.12 37.89 -10.86
N LEU A 604 46.23 37.09 -10.27
CA LEU A 604 45.69 35.87 -10.87
C LEU A 604 44.40 36.14 -11.68
N LEU A 605 43.56 37.07 -11.20
CA LEU A 605 42.32 37.43 -11.88
C LEU A 605 42.58 38.19 -13.19
N MET A 606 43.54 39.12 -13.22
CA MET A 606 43.79 39.98 -14.39
C MET A 606 44.15 39.21 -15.68
N PRO A 607 45.04 38.19 -15.67
CA PRO A 607 45.27 37.35 -16.85
C PRO A 607 44.02 36.62 -17.34
N LEU A 608 43.17 36.12 -16.43
CA LEU A 608 41.91 35.47 -16.78
C LEU A 608 40.95 36.46 -17.44
N LEU A 609 40.75 37.64 -16.84
CA LEU A 609 39.95 38.73 -17.42
C LEU A 609 40.45 39.16 -18.81
N GLN A 610 41.76 39.28 -19.00
CA GLN A 610 42.34 39.64 -20.31
C GLN A 610 42.00 38.60 -21.39
N ASN A 611 42.10 37.30 -21.07
CA ASN A 611 41.71 36.21 -21.98
C ASN A 611 40.19 36.16 -22.24
N CYS A 612 39.37 36.67 -21.31
CA CYS A 612 37.92 36.80 -21.48
C CYS A 612 37.49 38.07 -22.23
N LEU A 613 38.31 39.12 -22.26
CA LEU A 613 37.99 40.44 -22.84
C LEU A 613 38.60 40.70 -24.22
N ASP A 614 39.51 39.83 -24.68
CA ASP A 614 40.15 39.83 -26.00
C ASP A 614 39.15 40.13 -27.15
N PRO A 615 39.49 41.03 -28.10
CA PRO A 615 38.63 41.42 -29.21
C PRO A 615 37.99 40.29 -30.02
N GLU A 616 38.68 39.15 -30.18
CA GLU A 616 38.25 38.01 -30.99
C GLU A 616 37.32 37.04 -30.22
N ARG A 617 37.08 37.28 -28.92
CA ARG A 617 36.15 36.48 -28.10
C ARG A 617 34.71 36.99 -28.25
N ASP A 618 33.77 36.11 -27.93
CA ASP A 618 32.32 36.34 -27.99
C ASP A 618 31.92 37.71 -27.38
N PRO A 619 31.30 38.62 -28.16
CA PRO A 619 30.83 39.92 -27.68
C PRO A 619 29.86 39.84 -26.50
N GLU A 620 29.00 38.81 -26.43
CA GLU A 620 28.08 38.64 -25.30
C GLU A 620 28.84 38.29 -24.02
N MET A 621 29.75 37.31 -24.06
CA MET A 621 30.62 36.95 -22.93
C MET A 621 31.41 38.18 -22.44
N ARG A 622 31.97 38.96 -23.37
CA ARG A 622 32.73 40.19 -23.05
C ARG A 622 31.86 41.24 -22.37
N LEU A 623 30.62 41.45 -22.83
CA LEU A 623 29.66 42.36 -22.19
C LEU A 623 29.30 41.91 -20.77
N HIS A 624 29.13 40.61 -20.53
CA HIS A 624 28.90 40.08 -19.18
C HIS A 624 30.09 40.33 -18.24
N ILE A 625 31.33 40.13 -18.71
CA ILE A 625 32.55 40.39 -17.92
C ILE A 625 32.71 41.89 -17.64
N PHE A 626 32.47 42.77 -18.61
CA PHE A 626 32.43 44.22 -18.36
C PHE A 626 31.33 44.62 -17.36
N THR A 627 30.16 43.96 -17.41
CA THR A 627 29.06 44.21 -16.45
C THR A 627 29.44 43.76 -15.04
N MET A 628 30.11 42.63 -14.89
CA MET A 628 30.67 42.16 -13.61
C MET A 628 31.70 43.15 -13.07
N LEU A 629 32.69 43.56 -13.89
CA LEU A 629 33.71 44.53 -13.49
C LEU A 629 33.12 45.88 -13.11
N SER A 630 32.09 46.35 -13.82
CA SER A 630 31.38 47.58 -13.48
C SER A 630 30.72 47.50 -12.10
N LYS A 631 30.11 46.36 -11.74
CA LYS A 631 29.53 46.16 -10.39
C LYS A 631 30.60 46.22 -9.30
N LEU A 632 31.73 45.53 -9.48
CA LEU A 632 32.84 45.52 -8.51
C LEU A 632 33.44 46.94 -8.36
N LEU A 633 33.67 47.66 -9.46
CA LEU A 633 34.21 49.02 -9.42
C LEU A 633 33.23 50.06 -8.85
N LEU A 634 31.92 49.81 -8.91
CA LEU A 634 30.90 50.66 -8.29
C LEU A 634 30.78 50.45 -6.77
N ASP A 635 31.17 49.27 -6.26
CA ASP A 635 31.20 48.93 -4.83
C ASP A 635 32.61 48.52 -4.37
N ALA A 636 33.62 49.28 -4.83
CA ALA A 636 35.02 48.95 -4.59
C ALA A 636 35.36 48.85 -3.10
N THR A 637 34.72 49.67 -2.24
CA THR A 637 34.92 49.68 -0.79
C THR A 637 34.49 48.40 -0.07
N HIS A 638 33.68 47.56 -0.71
CA HIS A 638 33.26 46.26 -0.16
C HIS A 638 33.68 45.06 -1.03
N THR A 639 34.28 45.29 -2.21
CA THR A 639 34.64 44.22 -3.16
C THR A 639 36.09 44.25 -3.67
N LEU A 640 36.82 45.36 -3.57
CA LEU A 640 38.19 45.49 -4.11
C LEU A 640 39.19 46.09 -3.12
N ASP A 641 38.75 46.98 -2.24
CA ASP A 641 39.59 47.63 -1.22
C ASP A 641 39.83 46.70 -0.03
N SER A 642 40.86 45.86 -0.12
CA SER A 642 41.32 45.07 1.03
C SER A 642 41.91 45.96 2.12
N GLN A 643 41.14 46.15 3.20
CA GLN A 643 41.55 46.79 4.47
C GLN A 643 42.56 45.90 5.24
N GLY A 644 43.66 45.54 4.58
CA GLY A 644 44.67 44.59 5.05
C GLY A 644 46.06 44.72 4.39
N GLY A 645 46.27 45.76 3.57
CA GLY A 645 47.54 45.99 2.85
C GLY A 645 48.70 46.46 3.74
N GLY A 646 49.41 45.53 4.37
CA GLY A 646 50.63 45.81 5.13
C GLY A 646 51.85 46.14 4.26
N GLY A 647 51.85 47.28 3.55
CA GLY A 647 53.02 47.69 2.75
C GLY A 647 52.85 48.95 1.89
N THR A 648 53.25 50.11 2.43
CA THR A 648 53.61 51.39 1.74
C THR A 648 52.63 52.00 0.71
N PRO A 649 52.17 53.26 0.87
CA PRO A 649 51.24 53.88 -0.07
C PRO A 649 51.90 54.31 -1.38
N THR A 650 51.60 53.61 -2.47
CA THR A 650 51.83 54.10 -3.84
C THR A 650 50.69 55.03 -4.27
N HIS A 651 50.98 56.33 -4.39
CA HIS A 651 49.99 57.33 -4.79
C HIS A 651 49.43 57.09 -6.20
N ALA A 652 48.16 56.68 -6.28
CA ALA A 652 47.40 56.67 -7.53
C ALA A 652 47.03 58.11 -7.95
N HIS A 653 47.84 58.74 -8.79
CA HIS A 653 47.56 60.09 -9.32
C HIS A 653 46.39 60.09 -10.31
N THR A 654 45.23 60.59 -9.89
CA THR A 654 44.06 60.79 -10.76
C THR A 654 44.29 61.98 -11.71
N TYR A 655 44.82 61.72 -12.91
CA TYR A 655 45.01 62.76 -13.92
C TYR A 655 43.67 63.23 -14.51
N ARG A 656 43.29 64.46 -14.19
CA ARG A 656 42.09 65.13 -14.70
C ARG A 656 42.49 66.19 -15.74
N LEU A 657 42.31 65.90 -17.02
CA LEU A 657 42.61 66.82 -18.12
C LEU A 657 41.33 67.27 -18.84
N PRO A 658 40.97 68.56 -18.82
CA PRO A 658 39.98 69.13 -19.74
C PRO A 658 40.65 69.64 -21.02
N HIS A 659 39.93 69.63 -22.15
CA HIS A 659 39.86 70.77 -23.10
C HIS A 659 38.81 70.52 -24.21
N THR A 660 38.53 71.57 -24.99
CA THR A 660 37.30 71.75 -25.79
C THR A 660 37.56 72.55 -27.07
N TYR A 661 36.95 72.21 -28.21
CA TYR A 661 36.46 73.09 -29.31
C TYR A 661 35.61 72.16 -30.25
N ARG A 662 34.30 72.36 -30.50
CA ARG A 662 33.63 73.28 -31.46
C ARG A 662 34.12 73.10 -32.92
N LEU A 663 33.32 73.02 -33.99
CA LEU A 663 31.87 73.21 -34.34
C LEU A 663 31.61 72.43 -35.67
N PRO A 664 30.42 72.39 -36.34
CA PRO A 664 29.15 73.10 -36.11
C PRO A 664 27.90 72.20 -35.95
N HIS A 665 26.71 72.81 -35.78
CA HIS A 665 25.41 72.14 -35.65
C HIS A 665 24.55 72.18 -36.93
N THR A 666 23.73 71.14 -37.12
CA THR A 666 22.34 71.26 -37.62
C THR A 666 21.44 70.41 -36.72
N HIS A 667 20.16 70.78 -36.52
CA HIS A 667 19.35 70.22 -35.43
C HIS A 667 17.83 70.19 -35.72
N THR A 668 17.23 69.00 -35.70
CA THR A 668 15.77 68.73 -35.58
C THR A 668 15.58 67.40 -34.84
N HIS A 669 15.67 67.38 -33.50
CA HIS A 669 14.54 67.52 -32.57
C HIS A 669 13.47 66.40 -32.66
N ILE A 670 13.53 65.45 -31.72
CA ILE A 670 12.36 64.86 -31.05
C ILE A 670 12.68 64.86 -29.54
N GLN A 671 11.72 65.26 -28.70
CA GLN A 671 11.79 65.20 -27.24
C GLN A 671 10.66 64.33 -26.68
N THR A 672 10.91 63.65 -25.56
CA THR A 672 9.89 63.31 -24.56
C THR A 672 10.54 63.29 -23.16
N PRO A 673 10.24 64.25 -22.27
CA PRO A 673 10.74 64.26 -20.90
C PRO A 673 9.79 63.55 -19.91
N THR A 674 10.30 63.20 -18.73
CA THR A 674 9.55 62.57 -17.64
C THR A 674 9.35 63.55 -16.48
N HIS A 675 8.11 63.84 -16.04
CA HIS A 675 7.65 63.63 -14.64
C HIS A 675 6.17 64.03 -14.38
N ALA A 676 5.72 63.72 -13.17
CA ALA A 676 4.36 63.83 -12.58
C ALA A 676 3.84 65.30 -12.39
N HIS A 677 2.64 65.61 -11.87
CA HIS A 677 1.76 64.87 -10.93
C HIS A 677 0.32 65.47 -10.84
N THR A 678 -0.64 64.72 -10.22
CA THR A 678 -1.96 65.18 -9.64
C THR A 678 -3.02 65.81 -10.59
N HIS A 679 -4.35 65.75 -10.38
CA HIS A 679 -5.28 65.02 -9.47
C HIS A 679 -6.75 65.19 -10.00
N THR A 680 -7.75 64.54 -9.36
CA THR A 680 -9.20 64.89 -9.31
C THR A 680 -10.17 64.32 -10.38
N ASP A 681 -10.81 63.20 -10.01
CA ASP A 681 -12.29 63.02 -9.85
C ASP A 681 -13.28 62.96 -11.05
N SER A 682 -14.44 62.32 -10.78
CA SER A 682 -15.77 62.42 -11.41
C SER A 682 -16.10 61.73 -12.76
N HIS A 683 -16.59 60.49 -12.62
CA HIS A 683 -17.91 60.00 -13.09
C HIS A 683 -18.33 59.83 -14.59
N THR A 684 -19.21 58.83 -14.75
CA THR A 684 -20.35 58.67 -15.72
C THR A 684 -20.16 58.20 -17.18
N HIS A 685 -20.53 56.93 -17.36
CA HIS A 685 -21.54 56.39 -18.31
C HIS A 685 -21.26 56.28 -19.83
N THR A 686 -21.45 55.05 -20.34
CA THR A 686 -21.49 54.66 -21.76
C THR A 686 -22.84 54.95 -22.42
N HIS A 687 -22.87 55.16 -23.75
CA HIS A 687 -24.11 55.08 -24.54
C HIS A 687 -23.94 54.81 -26.06
N THR A 688 -24.14 53.56 -26.53
CA THR A 688 -24.68 53.17 -27.87
C THR A 688 -23.90 53.54 -29.17
N HIS A 689 -24.18 53.05 -30.40
CA HIS A 689 -25.16 52.08 -30.94
C HIS A 689 -24.59 51.28 -32.16
N THR A 690 -25.43 50.45 -32.78
CA THR A 690 -25.29 49.60 -34.01
C THR A 690 -24.70 50.30 -35.28
N HIS A 691 -24.28 49.64 -36.38
CA HIS A 691 -24.96 48.56 -37.15
C HIS A 691 -24.12 47.95 -38.33
N ARG A 692 -24.47 46.71 -38.76
CA ARG A 692 -24.22 45.98 -40.05
C ARG A 692 -22.94 46.20 -40.92
N LEU A 693 -22.20 45.09 -41.14
CA LEU A 693 -21.98 44.31 -42.40
C LEU A 693 -22.14 44.99 -43.80
N PRO A 694 -21.41 44.57 -44.88
CA PRO A 694 -20.67 43.30 -45.08
C PRO A 694 -19.26 43.38 -45.78
N HIS A 695 -18.72 42.19 -46.13
CA HIS A 695 -17.51 41.77 -46.91
C HIS A 695 -17.01 42.66 -48.10
N THR A 696 -15.79 42.57 -48.68
CA THR A 696 -14.78 41.45 -48.89
C THR A 696 -13.33 42.07 -49.05
N TYR A 697 -12.19 41.61 -49.65
CA TYR A 697 -11.73 40.51 -50.56
C TYR A 697 -10.15 40.34 -50.53
N ILE A 698 -9.63 39.08 -50.53
CA ILE A 698 -8.52 38.45 -51.34
C ILE A 698 -7.27 39.26 -51.86
N GLN A 699 -5.99 38.77 -51.95
CA GLN A 699 -5.25 37.54 -51.56
C GLN A 699 -3.70 37.56 -51.85
N THR A 700 -2.96 36.56 -51.31
CA THR A 700 -1.80 35.77 -51.89
C THR A 700 -0.44 36.42 -52.26
N PRO A 701 0.65 35.64 -52.53
CA PRO A 701 1.10 34.36 -51.90
C PRO A 701 2.64 34.27 -51.63
N THR A 702 3.11 33.23 -50.89
CA THR A 702 4.07 32.18 -51.36
C THR A 702 4.35 31.12 -50.26
N HIS A 703 5.15 30.08 -50.54
CA HIS A 703 4.90 28.71 -50.04
C HIS A 703 6.11 27.75 -50.16
N THR A 704 6.38 26.88 -49.16
CA THR A 704 7.02 25.54 -49.29
C THR A 704 6.91 24.67 -48.01
N HIS A 705 7.21 23.36 -48.10
CA HIS A 705 6.80 22.32 -47.13
C HIS A 705 7.67 21.03 -47.21
N THR A 706 7.96 20.34 -46.09
CA THR A 706 8.36 18.90 -46.03
C THR A 706 8.22 18.30 -44.62
N HIS A 707 8.27 16.96 -44.48
CA HIS A 707 7.79 16.20 -43.31
C HIS A 707 8.53 14.85 -43.11
N THR A 708 8.88 14.47 -41.88
CA THR A 708 9.33 13.10 -41.49
C THR A 708 9.01 12.79 -40.01
N HIS A 709 9.13 11.52 -39.59
CA HIS A 709 8.42 10.94 -38.43
C HIS A 709 9.34 10.11 -37.52
N THR A 710 9.20 10.21 -36.18
CA THR A 710 9.71 9.22 -35.20
C THR A 710 8.89 9.26 -33.89
N HIS A 711 9.30 8.56 -32.81
CA HIS A 711 8.43 8.15 -31.69
C HIS A 711 8.86 8.73 -30.31
N THR A 712 8.16 8.31 -29.23
CA THR A 712 8.42 8.44 -27.77
C THR A 712 8.27 9.81 -27.06
N HIS A 713 7.10 9.99 -26.42
CA HIS A 713 6.87 10.03 -24.94
C HIS A 713 7.48 11.12 -24.01
N THR A 714 6.78 11.35 -22.87
CA THR A 714 7.17 12.11 -21.64
C THR A 714 7.23 13.64 -21.77
N HIS A 715 6.32 14.39 -21.11
CA HIS A 715 6.51 15.19 -19.87
C HIS A 715 7.21 16.57 -20.09
N THR A 716 7.17 17.58 -19.20
CA THR A 716 6.91 17.62 -17.74
C THR A 716 6.44 19.02 -17.25
N HIS A 717 5.59 19.08 -16.21
CA HIS A 717 5.55 20.11 -15.12
C HIS A 717 5.46 21.63 -15.45
N THR A 718 5.34 22.60 -14.52
CA THR A 718 5.20 22.68 -13.02
C THR A 718 4.24 23.86 -12.72
N HIS A 719 3.28 23.87 -11.77
CA HIS A 719 3.27 23.77 -10.28
C HIS A 719 3.62 25.08 -9.50
N THR A 720 2.67 25.54 -8.64
CA THR A 720 2.78 26.30 -7.33
C THR A 720 3.76 27.50 -7.17
N TYR A 721 3.31 28.71 -6.77
CA TYR A 721 2.92 29.20 -5.40
C TYR A 721 4.13 29.60 -4.50
N ILE A 722 4.15 30.80 -3.86
CA ILE A 722 3.93 31.03 -2.41
C ILE A 722 3.87 32.56 -2.05
N GLN A 723 3.35 32.83 -0.84
CA GLN A 723 2.99 34.04 -0.06
C GLN A 723 4.07 35.15 0.11
N THR A 724 3.97 36.24 0.91
CA THR A 724 3.31 36.56 2.22
C THR A 724 3.37 38.10 2.47
N PRO A 725 2.89 38.73 3.60
CA PRO A 725 2.14 38.22 4.77
C PRO A 725 0.87 39.04 5.21
N THR A 726 0.03 38.42 6.06
CA THR A 726 -0.88 39.02 7.09
C THR A 726 -1.68 40.31 6.77
N HIS A 727 -3.01 40.42 6.93
CA HIS A 727 -4.07 39.63 7.61
C HIS A 727 -5.45 40.28 7.23
N THR A 728 -6.68 39.76 7.43
CA THR A 728 -7.25 38.57 8.12
C THR A 728 -8.60 38.17 7.46
N HIS A 729 -9.27 37.14 8.02
CA HIS A 729 -10.70 36.77 7.87
C HIS A 729 -11.72 37.93 7.79
N THR A 730 -12.85 37.88 7.06
CA THR A 730 -13.59 36.83 6.29
C THR A 730 -14.44 37.55 5.18
N HIS A 731 -15.27 37.01 4.26
CA HIS A 731 -15.97 35.72 4.08
C HIS A 731 -16.30 35.43 2.58
N THR A 732 -16.76 34.21 2.28
CA THR A 732 -17.21 33.69 0.95
C THR A 732 -18.64 34.08 0.54
N ASN A 733 -18.89 34.21 -0.78
CA ASN A 733 -19.74 33.28 -1.58
C ASN A 733 -19.75 33.66 -3.08
N SER A 734 -19.59 32.67 -3.99
CA SER A 734 -19.87 32.80 -5.43
C SER A 734 -20.00 31.42 -6.09
N HIS A 735 -21.05 31.20 -6.89
CA HIS A 735 -21.35 29.89 -7.51
C HIS A 735 -21.52 30.00 -9.03
N THR A 736 -20.92 29.07 -9.78
CA THR A 736 -21.33 28.68 -11.13
C THR A 736 -21.60 27.17 -11.17
N HIS A 737 -22.36 26.68 -12.15
CA HIS A 737 -23.03 25.39 -12.06
C HIS A 737 -23.05 24.63 -13.41
N THR A 738 -22.48 23.43 -13.41
CA THR A 738 -22.71 22.36 -14.41
C THR A 738 -22.91 21.03 -13.65
N TYR A 739 -23.52 20.02 -14.26
CA TYR A 739 -24.21 18.93 -13.55
C TYR A 739 -23.88 17.52 -14.09
N ARG A 740 -23.55 16.58 -13.19
CA ARG A 740 -23.99 15.18 -13.33
C ARG A 740 -24.10 14.49 -11.95
N LEU A 741 -24.87 13.40 -11.91
CA LEU A 741 -25.48 12.83 -10.72
C LEU A 741 -24.85 11.49 -10.29
N SER A 742 -24.49 11.38 -9.02
CA SER A 742 -24.56 10.14 -8.22
C SER A 742 -25.01 10.50 -6.80
N HIS A 743 -25.68 9.60 -6.09
CA HIS A 743 -26.58 9.97 -4.98
C HIS A 743 -26.26 9.25 -3.67
N THR A 744 -25.78 10.00 -2.67
CA THR A 744 -25.89 9.68 -1.24
C THR A 744 -26.43 10.90 -0.49
N ARG A 745 -27.02 10.67 0.69
CA ARG A 745 -28.05 11.53 1.29
C ARG A 745 -27.68 11.95 2.71
N THR A 746 -27.69 13.26 2.98
CA THR A 746 -27.82 13.81 4.35
C THR A 746 -28.54 15.16 4.35
N HIS A 747 -28.96 15.59 5.53
CA HIS A 747 -30.07 16.54 5.75
C HIS A 747 -29.65 18.03 5.68
N ILE A 748 -30.55 18.89 5.20
CA ILE A 748 -30.38 20.35 5.13
C ILE A 748 -30.82 21.01 6.44
N GLN A 749 -30.04 21.96 6.98
CA GLN A 749 -30.58 23.24 7.51
C GLN A 749 -29.49 24.23 7.93
N THR A 750 -29.56 25.45 7.37
CA THR A 750 -28.88 26.66 7.89
C THR A 750 -29.81 27.87 7.79
N PRO A 751 -30.58 28.18 8.85
CA PRO A 751 -31.34 29.43 8.95
C PRO A 751 -30.77 30.33 10.07
N THR A 752 -29.97 31.33 9.70
CA THR A 752 -29.45 32.34 10.65
C THR A 752 -29.74 33.77 10.17
N HIS A 753 -31.02 34.16 10.22
CA HIS A 753 -31.36 35.56 10.41
C HIS A 753 -31.32 35.85 11.92
N ALA A 754 -30.45 36.74 12.37
CA ALA A 754 -30.35 37.10 13.78
C ALA A 754 -31.49 38.06 14.20
N HIS A 755 -32.09 37.82 15.37
CA HIS A 755 -32.35 38.90 16.33
C HIS A 755 -32.53 38.34 17.76
N THR A 756 -32.25 39.18 18.75
CA THR A 756 -31.75 38.71 20.04
C THR A 756 -32.78 38.74 21.19
N TYR A 757 -33.08 37.55 21.71
CA TYR A 757 -33.32 37.23 23.14
C TYR A 757 -34.60 37.70 23.86
N ARG A 758 -35.47 36.72 24.21
CA ARG A 758 -36.02 36.59 25.58
C ARG A 758 -36.44 35.15 25.89
N LEU A 759 -36.17 34.69 27.11
CA LEU A 759 -36.60 33.42 27.71
C LEU A 759 -38.03 33.53 28.31
N PRO A 760 -38.72 32.44 28.74
CA PRO A 760 -38.25 31.05 28.91
C PRO A 760 -39.11 29.95 28.22
N HIS A 761 -38.78 28.67 28.45
CA HIS A 761 -39.50 27.49 27.95
C HIS A 761 -40.79 27.15 28.71
N THR A 762 -41.74 26.51 28.01
CA THR A 762 -42.59 25.42 28.53
C THR A 762 -42.72 24.33 27.47
N HIS A 763 -42.57 23.06 27.84
CA HIS A 763 -42.62 21.90 26.93
C HIS A 763 -43.79 20.98 27.30
N THR A 764 -44.76 20.81 26.38
CA THR A 764 -45.84 19.82 26.50
C THR A 764 -46.11 19.17 25.15
N HIS A 765 -46.26 17.84 25.16
CA HIS A 765 -46.37 16.99 23.98
C HIS A 765 -47.72 16.27 23.96
N THR A 766 -48.48 16.38 22.88
CA THR A 766 -49.59 15.47 22.56
C THR A 766 -49.77 15.33 21.05
N ASP A 767 -49.83 14.10 20.59
CA ASP A 767 -50.20 13.68 19.24
C ASP A 767 -51.73 13.57 19.11
N SER A 768 -52.29 13.84 17.93
CA SER A 768 -53.52 13.19 17.42
C SER A 768 -53.90 13.65 16.00
N HIS A 769 -54.53 12.74 15.26
CA HIS A 769 -54.83 12.83 13.83
C HIS A 769 -56.34 12.85 13.55
N THR A 770 -56.83 13.79 12.71
CA THR A 770 -58.18 13.70 12.09
C THR A 770 -58.27 14.30 10.67
N ARG A 771 -57.95 13.47 9.68
CA ARG A 771 -58.80 13.11 8.52
C ARG A 771 -59.99 14.02 8.11
N THR A 772 -59.99 14.46 6.85
CA THR A 772 -61.17 14.87 6.03
C THR A 772 -60.91 14.60 4.54
N HIS A 773 -61.87 14.38 3.64
CA HIS A 773 -63.10 13.58 3.72
C HIS A 773 -63.38 13.03 2.29
N THR A 774 -64.06 11.89 2.16
CA THR A 774 -64.30 11.24 0.86
C THR A 774 -65.54 11.80 0.14
N TYR A 775 -65.45 11.95 -1.19
CA TYR A 775 -66.57 11.72 -2.10
C TYR A 775 -66.17 10.63 -3.13
N ARG A 776 -67.15 9.92 -3.71
CA ARG A 776 -67.00 8.53 -4.18
C ARG A 776 -67.96 8.33 -5.38
N LEU A 777 -67.60 7.70 -6.51
CA LEU A 777 -67.47 6.25 -6.73
C LEU A 777 -66.62 5.96 -8.03
N PRO A 778 -66.29 4.69 -8.38
CA PRO A 778 -64.94 4.31 -8.86
C PRO A 778 -64.94 3.60 -10.24
N HIS A 779 -63.90 2.89 -10.74
CA HIS A 779 -62.48 2.63 -10.39
C HIS A 779 -61.76 2.32 -11.72
N THR A 780 -60.44 2.57 -11.79
CA THR A 780 -59.51 1.69 -12.54
C THR A 780 -58.43 1.21 -11.59
N HIS A 781 -57.95 -0.02 -11.78
CA HIS A 781 -57.47 -0.84 -10.65
C HIS A 781 -56.20 -1.61 -11.03
N THR A 782 -55.11 -1.36 -10.32
CA THR A 782 -53.88 -2.19 -10.34
C THR A 782 -53.77 -2.90 -8.99
N HIS A 783 -54.35 -4.10 -8.90
CA HIS A 783 -54.25 -4.94 -7.69
C HIS A 783 -52.93 -5.72 -7.66
N THR A 784 -52.55 -6.14 -6.46
CA THR A 784 -51.47 -7.08 -6.16
C THR A 784 -51.78 -8.52 -6.60
N ASP A 785 -50.83 -9.39 -6.26
CA ASP A 785 -50.97 -10.82 -5.94
C ASP A 785 -50.62 -11.85 -7.01
N SER A 786 -49.75 -12.75 -6.57
CA SER A 786 -49.64 -14.12 -7.07
C SER A 786 -50.83 -14.95 -6.62
N HIS A 787 -51.30 -15.89 -7.45
CA HIS A 787 -51.22 -17.31 -7.06
C HIS A 787 -51.35 -18.25 -8.28
N THR A 788 -51.64 -19.53 -8.04
CA THR A 788 -51.33 -20.64 -8.94
C THR A 788 -52.55 -21.36 -9.55
N ARG A 789 -52.28 -22.00 -10.71
CA ARG A 789 -52.70 -23.37 -11.08
C ARG A 789 -54.11 -23.62 -11.67
N THR A 790 -54.12 -24.59 -12.61
CA THR A 790 -55.27 -25.26 -13.29
C THR A 790 -56.15 -24.36 -14.18
N HIS A 791 -56.49 -24.75 -15.41
CA HIS A 791 -56.88 -26.10 -15.85
C HIS A 791 -56.12 -26.63 -17.09
N THR A 792 -56.08 -27.95 -17.26
CA THR A 792 -55.52 -28.66 -18.43
C THR A 792 -56.59 -28.99 -19.47
N HIS A 793 -56.23 -28.97 -20.76
CA HIS A 793 -56.71 -29.97 -21.73
C HIS A 793 -55.65 -30.24 -22.83
N THR A 794 -55.74 -31.40 -23.46
CA THR A 794 -54.76 -31.99 -24.39
C THR A 794 -55.20 -31.96 -25.86
N HIS A 795 -54.25 -31.91 -26.81
CA HIS A 795 -54.18 -32.88 -27.94
C HIS A 795 -52.85 -32.94 -28.74
N THR A 796 -52.04 -33.95 -28.40
CA THR A 796 -51.32 -34.96 -29.22
C THR A 796 -50.92 -34.76 -30.72
N TYR A 797 -49.64 -35.06 -31.02
CA TYR A 797 -49.01 -35.50 -32.32
C TYR A 797 -48.84 -34.46 -33.46
N ARG A 798 -47.82 -34.51 -34.36
CA ARG A 798 -47.03 -35.65 -34.94
C ARG A 798 -45.63 -35.21 -35.45
N LEU A 799 -44.63 -36.13 -35.46
CA LEU A 799 -43.27 -36.00 -36.04
C LEU A 799 -43.17 -36.61 -37.46
N PRO A 800 -42.02 -36.55 -38.19
CA PRO A 800 -41.15 -35.42 -38.61
C PRO A 800 -41.12 -35.37 -40.19
N PRO A 801 -40.14 -34.77 -40.95
CA PRO A 801 -38.73 -35.24 -41.03
C PRO A 801 -37.59 -34.22 -41.39
N THR A 802 -36.34 -34.66 -41.15
CA THR A 802 -35.06 -34.38 -41.88
C THR A 802 -34.44 -32.97 -42.11
N HIS A 803 -33.15 -32.88 -41.74
CA HIS A 803 -32.04 -32.05 -42.30
C HIS A 803 -32.14 -30.51 -42.25
N THR A 804 -31.11 -29.75 -41.84
CA THR A 804 -29.65 -30.01 -41.78
C THR A 804 -28.98 -29.61 -40.45
N HIS A 805 -27.74 -30.09 -40.25
CA HIS A 805 -26.77 -29.72 -39.20
C HIS A 805 -25.63 -28.93 -39.92
N THR A 806 -24.88 -27.96 -39.37
CA THR A 806 -24.10 -27.96 -38.12
C THR A 806 -23.61 -26.52 -37.78
N TYR A 807 -23.80 -26.06 -36.54
CA TYR A 807 -22.77 -25.56 -35.58
C TYR A 807 -21.43 -24.99 -36.13
N ARG A 808 -20.77 -23.96 -35.56
CA ARG A 808 -21.10 -22.86 -34.60
C ARG A 808 -19.89 -21.89 -34.60
N LEU A 809 -20.11 -20.58 -34.74
CA LEU A 809 -19.11 -19.54 -34.46
C LEU A 809 -19.40 -18.89 -33.08
N PRO A 810 -18.54 -19.05 -32.05
CA PRO A 810 -18.80 -18.51 -30.72
C PRO A 810 -18.01 -17.22 -30.43
N HIS A 811 -18.37 -16.08 -31.05
CA HIS A 811 -17.85 -14.75 -30.66
C HIS A 811 -18.92 -13.65 -30.76
N THR A 812 -19.96 -13.72 -29.91
CA THR A 812 -20.75 -12.54 -29.56
C THR A 812 -20.01 -11.72 -28.51
N TYR A 813 -19.32 -10.67 -28.97
CA TYR A 813 -18.79 -9.60 -28.14
C TYR A 813 -19.92 -8.91 -27.36
N ILE A 814 -19.75 -8.77 -26.03
CA ILE A 814 -20.52 -7.84 -25.21
C ILE A 814 -19.55 -7.14 -24.26
N GLN A 815 -19.11 -5.94 -24.64
CA GLN A 815 -18.97 -4.81 -23.70
C GLN A 815 -18.94 -3.48 -24.46
N THR A 816 -20.09 -2.84 -24.57
CA THR A 816 -20.18 -1.37 -24.56
C THR A 816 -20.16 -0.90 -23.10
N PRO A 817 -19.80 0.36 -22.77
CA PRO A 817 -19.49 1.53 -23.62
C PRO A 817 -18.00 1.98 -23.49
N THR A 818 -17.44 2.98 -24.19
CA THR A 818 -17.89 3.89 -25.27
C THR A 818 -16.67 4.45 -26.00
N HIS A 819 -16.71 4.53 -27.35
CA HIS A 819 -16.28 5.73 -28.05
C HIS A 819 -17.01 5.83 -29.40
N ILE A 820 -17.43 7.02 -29.81
CA ILE A 820 -17.93 7.29 -31.16
C ILE A 820 -16.84 8.09 -31.86
N HIS A 821 -16.15 7.48 -32.81
CA HIS A 821 -15.36 8.23 -33.79
C HIS A 821 -16.19 8.36 -35.07
N THR A 822 -16.75 9.54 -35.29
CA THR A 822 -17.10 9.95 -36.66
C THR A 822 -15.80 10.32 -37.36
N ASP A 823 -15.48 9.68 -38.47
CA ASP A 823 -14.41 10.12 -39.35
C ASP A 823 -14.94 10.18 -40.78
N SER A 824 -14.64 11.27 -41.49
CA SER A 824 -15.24 11.58 -42.79
C SER A 824 -14.18 12.15 -43.74
N HIS A 825 -13.53 11.26 -44.49
CA HIS A 825 -12.43 11.59 -45.40
C HIS A 825 -12.86 12.33 -46.67
N THR A 826 -12.04 13.30 -47.07
CA THR A 826 -11.74 13.65 -48.48
C THR A 826 -10.24 13.97 -48.56
N HIS A 827 -9.38 13.11 -49.15
CA HIS A 827 -8.87 13.19 -50.54
C HIS A 827 -8.06 14.48 -50.83
N THR A 828 -6.87 14.46 -51.46
CA THR A 828 -6.53 13.80 -52.75
C THR A 828 -5.12 13.14 -52.82
N HIS A 829 -4.66 12.75 -54.02
CA HIS A 829 -3.65 11.69 -54.27
C HIS A 829 -2.84 11.90 -55.56
N THR A 830 -1.51 11.65 -55.57
CA THR A 830 -0.67 11.25 -56.74
C THR A 830 0.75 10.85 -56.32
N HIS A 831 1.59 10.11 -57.06
CA HIS A 831 1.44 8.86 -57.85
C HIS A 831 2.81 8.52 -58.53
N ILE A 832 3.43 7.37 -58.23
CA ILE A 832 4.55 6.80 -59.02
C ILE A 832 4.38 5.27 -59.13
N HIS A 833 4.58 4.72 -60.34
CA HIS A 833 4.59 3.30 -60.71
C HIS A 833 6.05 2.75 -60.66
N THR A 834 6.39 1.47 -60.54
CA THR A 834 6.09 0.34 -61.46
C THR A 834 6.43 -1.05 -60.88
N HIS A 835 5.62 -2.08 -61.20
CA HIS A 835 5.96 -3.50 -61.61
C HIS A 835 7.10 -4.34 -60.91
N THR A 836 7.04 -5.68 -60.81
CA THR A 836 6.12 -6.75 -61.31
C THR A 836 6.23 -8.05 -60.48
N HIS A 837 5.18 -8.89 -60.46
CA HIS A 837 5.15 -10.37 -60.67
C HIS A 837 6.25 -11.28 -60.03
N ILE A 838 5.99 -12.38 -59.31
CA ILE A 838 5.26 -13.61 -59.74
C ILE A 838 4.67 -14.43 -58.56
N GLN A 839 3.43 -14.90 -58.76
CA GLN A 839 2.72 -16.10 -58.27
C GLN A 839 3.01 -16.79 -56.90
N THR A 840 1.92 -16.92 -56.14
CA THR A 840 1.58 -18.02 -55.22
C THR A 840 1.50 -19.40 -55.91
N PRO A 841 1.55 -20.52 -55.17
CA PRO A 841 0.25 -21.17 -54.90
C PRO A 841 0.05 -21.65 -53.45
N THR A 842 -1.14 -21.37 -52.93
CA THR A 842 -1.71 -22.01 -51.75
C THR A 842 -2.27 -23.40 -52.07
N HIS A 843 -2.22 -24.34 -51.12
CA HIS A 843 -3.39 -25.20 -50.88
C HIS A 843 -3.51 -25.63 -49.42
N ILE A 844 -4.74 -25.90 -48.99
CA ILE A 844 -5.14 -26.26 -47.61
C ILE A 844 -6.04 -27.48 -47.70
N GLN A 845 -5.88 -28.48 -46.82
CA GLN A 845 -7.01 -29.11 -46.09
C GLN A 845 -6.57 -30.20 -45.09
N THR A 846 -7.28 -30.21 -43.96
CA THR A 846 -7.34 -31.30 -42.95
C THR A 846 -8.23 -32.45 -43.44
N PRO A 847 -8.01 -33.69 -42.95
CA PRO A 847 -8.88 -34.17 -41.87
C PRO A 847 -8.15 -34.95 -40.75
N THR A 848 -8.91 -35.64 -39.89
CA THR A 848 -8.55 -35.99 -38.51
C THR A 848 -8.14 -37.44 -38.23
N HIS A 849 -7.40 -37.59 -37.11
CA HIS A 849 -7.34 -38.75 -36.19
C HIS A 849 -6.50 -39.99 -36.54
N THR A 850 -5.33 -40.05 -35.88
CA THR A 850 -4.77 -41.21 -35.14
C THR A 850 -4.83 -42.62 -35.75
N GLN A 851 -3.66 -43.15 -36.17
CA GLN A 851 -3.03 -44.34 -35.58
C GLN A 851 -1.51 -44.37 -35.90
N THR A 852 -0.76 -45.10 -35.08
CA THR A 852 0.68 -45.43 -35.17
C THR A 852 0.95 -46.66 -36.07
N PRO A 853 2.20 -46.99 -36.46
CA PRO A 853 3.45 -46.19 -36.59
C PRO A 853 4.17 -46.47 -37.94
N THR A 854 5.52 -46.36 -37.94
CA THR A 854 6.54 -47.10 -38.74
C THR A 854 7.39 -46.27 -39.72
N HIS A 855 8.70 -46.54 -39.67
CA HIS A 855 9.79 -46.02 -40.51
C HIS A 855 9.63 -46.42 -42.01
N THR A 856 10.28 -45.76 -42.98
CA THR A 856 11.69 -46.06 -43.35
C THR A 856 12.37 -44.93 -44.16
N HIS A 857 13.70 -44.90 -44.04
CA HIS A 857 14.69 -44.03 -44.69
C HIS A 857 14.75 -44.24 -46.23
N THR A 858 15.57 -43.59 -47.08
CA THR A 858 16.94 -43.02 -47.00
C THR A 858 17.21 -42.26 -48.35
N PRO A 859 18.45 -41.83 -48.70
CA PRO A 859 19.41 -40.92 -48.06
C PRO A 859 19.47 -39.57 -48.86
N THR A 860 20.36 -38.60 -48.59
CA THR A 860 21.76 -38.55 -49.11
C THR A 860 22.50 -37.43 -48.38
N HIS A 861 23.81 -37.59 -48.16
CA HIS A 861 24.62 -36.71 -47.31
C HIS A 861 25.92 -36.32 -48.03
N THR A 862 26.41 -35.11 -47.79
CA THR A 862 27.82 -34.71 -48.06
C THR A 862 28.36 -34.05 -46.78
N GLN A 863 29.67 -34.16 -46.50
CA GLN A 863 30.18 -34.14 -45.13
C GLN A 863 31.45 -33.29 -44.90
N THR A 864 31.70 -32.99 -43.61
CA THR A 864 33.03 -32.92 -42.95
C THR A 864 33.98 -31.75 -43.27
N PRO A 865 34.94 -31.39 -42.38
CA PRO A 865 35.40 -32.09 -41.16
C PRO A 865 34.84 -31.56 -39.82
N THR A 866 34.33 -32.36 -38.87
CA THR A 866 34.98 -33.30 -37.87
C THR A 866 35.91 -32.61 -36.84
N HIS A 867 35.92 -32.96 -35.54
CA HIS A 867 35.56 -34.19 -34.78
C HIS A 867 34.90 -33.88 -33.40
N THR A 868 34.38 -34.79 -32.54
CA THR A 868 33.68 -36.12 -32.55
C THR A 868 33.42 -36.48 -31.06
N HIS A 869 32.20 -36.65 -30.53
CA HIS A 869 31.26 -37.82 -30.53
C HIS A 869 31.74 -39.09 -29.77
N THR A 870 30.89 -39.99 -29.22
CA THR A 870 29.40 -40.08 -29.18
C THR A 870 28.89 -40.11 -27.71
N HIS A 871 28.03 -40.96 -27.09
CA HIS A 871 27.07 -42.08 -27.37
C HIS A 871 26.04 -42.06 -26.17
N ARG A 872 24.70 -42.24 -26.19
CA ARG A 872 23.72 -43.09 -26.95
C ARG A 872 23.63 -44.52 -26.34
N LEU A 873 22.52 -45.17 -25.96
CA LEU A 873 21.02 -45.03 -26.02
C LEU A 873 20.39 -45.62 -24.71
N PRO A 874 19.08 -45.42 -24.40
CA PRO A 874 18.34 -46.07 -23.29
C PRO A 874 17.67 -47.42 -23.72
N PRO A 875 17.10 -48.20 -22.78
CA PRO A 875 15.62 -48.33 -22.77
C PRO A 875 14.93 -48.63 -21.41
N THR A 876 13.61 -48.35 -21.36
CA THR A 876 12.54 -48.98 -20.53
C THR A 876 12.56 -48.88 -18.98
N HIS A 877 11.36 -48.69 -18.40
CA HIS A 877 11.08 -48.64 -16.96
C HIS A 877 10.93 -50.02 -16.29
N THR A 878 11.36 -50.11 -15.03
CA THR A 878 10.70 -50.93 -13.98
C THR A 878 10.86 -50.23 -12.61
N HIS A 879 9.94 -50.45 -11.67
CA HIS A 879 10.04 -49.94 -10.29
C HIS A 879 10.94 -50.81 -9.41
N THR A 880 11.77 -50.18 -8.57
CA THR A 880 12.37 -50.82 -7.39
C THR A 880 12.46 -49.81 -6.24
N HIS A 881 12.11 -50.22 -5.01
CA HIS A 881 12.46 -49.47 -3.80
C HIS A 881 13.94 -49.64 -3.47
N THR A 882 14.57 -48.61 -2.90
CA THR A 882 15.90 -48.74 -2.27
C THR A 882 15.88 -48.09 -0.90
N HIS A 883 16.24 -48.86 0.13
CA HIS A 883 16.30 -48.41 1.52
C HIS A 883 17.65 -47.74 1.77
N THR A 884 17.67 -46.49 2.24
CA THR A 884 18.92 -45.86 2.68
C THR A 884 19.30 -46.46 4.04
N GLN A 885 20.51 -47.00 4.15
CA GLN A 885 21.17 -47.31 5.43
C GLN A 885 22.53 -46.63 5.42
N THR A 886 22.79 -45.81 6.43
CA THR A 886 24.02 -45.03 6.55
C THR A 886 25.00 -45.77 7.46
N HIS A 887 26.10 -46.27 6.92
CA HIS A 887 27.22 -46.76 7.73
C HIS A 887 28.54 -46.10 7.34
N THR A 888 29.05 -45.30 8.27
CA THR A 888 30.37 -44.66 8.21
C THR A 888 31.47 -45.71 8.38
N HIS A 889 32.57 -45.61 7.62
CA HIS A 889 33.79 -46.33 7.95
C HIS A 889 35.03 -45.46 7.80
N THR A 890 35.70 -45.23 8.92
CA THR A 890 36.99 -44.53 9.00
C THR A 890 38.10 -45.43 8.45
N HIS A 891 39.13 -44.84 7.83
CA HIS A 891 40.36 -45.56 7.50
C HIS A 891 41.56 -44.97 8.23
N ARG A 892 42.43 -45.85 8.74
CA ARG A 892 43.61 -45.52 9.56
C ARG A 892 44.89 -45.83 8.78
N LEU A 893 45.95 -45.05 8.98
CA LEU A 893 47.27 -45.26 8.37
C LEU A 893 48.35 -45.44 9.47
N PRO A 894 49.25 -46.43 9.37
CA PRO A 894 50.25 -46.71 10.41
C PRO A 894 51.64 -46.10 10.14
N THR A 895 51.99 -45.10 10.98
CA THR A 895 53.27 -44.93 11.69
C THR A 895 54.60 -45.47 11.13
N GLN A 896 55.57 -44.56 10.96
CA GLN A 896 56.92 -44.61 11.57
C GLN A 896 57.29 -43.16 11.98
N THR A 897 57.30 -42.80 13.26
CA THR A 897 58.40 -42.89 14.25
C THR A 897 59.64 -42.04 13.94
N ASP A 898 59.78 -40.90 14.63
CA ASP A 898 61.00 -40.59 15.38
C ASP A 898 60.64 -39.76 16.64
N ALA A 899 61.57 -39.60 17.59
CA ALA A 899 61.23 -39.24 18.98
C ALA A 899 62.05 -38.07 19.57
N ARG A 900 61.41 -37.29 20.47
CA ARG A 900 61.95 -37.03 21.83
C ARG A 900 60.96 -36.37 22.78
N THR A 901 61.14 -36.66 24.07
CA THR A 901 60.28 -36.28 25.20
C THR A 901 60.89 -35.15 26.02
N ARG A 902 60.06 -34.27 26.58
CA ARG A 902 60.16 -33.79 27.97
C ARG A 902 58.82 -33.20 28.43
N ALA A 903 58.61 -33.18 29.75
CA ALA A 903 57.32 -32.96 30.38
C ALA A 903 57.50 -32.35 31.79
N CYS A 904 56.37 -32.20 32.50
CA CYS A 904 56.21 -31.65 33.84
C CYS A 904 56.33 -30.10 33.92
N THR A 905 55.62 -29.43 34.82
CA THR A 905 54.65 -29.92 35.83
C THR A 905 53.23 -29.43 35.55
#